data_AF-A0A928X502-F1
#
_entry.id   AF-A0A928X502-F1
#
_cell.length_a   1.000
_cell.length_b   1.000
_cell.length_c   1.000
_cell.angle_alpha   90.00
_cell.angle_beta   90.00
_cell.angle_gamma   90.00
#
_symmetry.space_group_name_H-M   'P 1'
#
loop_
_entity.id
_entity.type
_entity.pdbx_description
1 polymer ?
#
loop_
_entity_poly.entity_id
_entity_poly.type
_entity_poly.pdbx_seq_one_letter_code
_entity_poly.pdbx_strand_id
1 'polypeptide(L)'
;MRLRRFLPIFLSLGFFGGIFANSANVKVKAEEDYDYTQYAETYIPETGIALPPSIAFTIRSKTDVAALNTEKTPSVAVIYVDGEGNAVDASGNAIASLDEVVRACNHKIIPAFVMEDGAAMNAVYNYVNTQNLLDFMAFSSTPAIVKSFKALRPNCQGGIIFKDVRFDENTAAQIKETLCNNEAMIAIIDGQIEKSQVEEIRLHGVSCWATVKATEYDIYTALYNGVTGMLINNFSMPIEIMESFTSPTMLRKAYAAGHRGENTYPENSIEGAKAAYYFGEDYVELDLMRTKDNRLLIMHDSTLNRTTNYSGTQTVSQMTLDEIRQYKLGGMYEIPVLEDFFDFISVREGMKLLVELKTDDTAVVPLLAEMIEAYGVEDKVIVISSFEKRLSDFKALMPHVRIYNTNSFKTIQSACNYAYRNNAIYGPGYTYLDSPDVLTQAAVRGIPTYSWTYKTESTFNEYMFINTSLTTDSASFLKEQVHTLTLKDVEDVYELDKSAEISLSGTVQKRMRVNISKNEFATQNVAVSARFAPKLASAVKPLDSLGTYENNTLSVHKTGYGICLVSYTWKSKMTETTYDVYAKPIKIVHGVDAAAYEKEIPQAKYSEQKEQEKPAETEEGCGSVLPFGVFGAALASGALLIKKGKKKDEK
;
A
#
# COMPACT_ATOMS: atom_id res chain seq x y z
N MET A 1 -35.30 -6.12 9.66
CA MET A 1 -36.64 -5.80 9.12
C MET A 1 -36.47 -4.64 8.14
N ARG A 2 -37.04 -4.76 6.93
CA ARG A 2 -36.69 -4.09 5.65
C ARG A 2 -36.59 -2.54 5.64
N LEU A 3 -35.57 -1.99 4.96
CA LEU A 3 -35.58 -0.71 4.21
C LEU A 3 -34.61 -0.86 3.01
N ARG A 4 -35.03 -1.16 1.77
CA ARG A 4 -35.64 -0.36 0.69
C ARG A 4 -34.79 0.79 0.10
N ARG A 5 -34.21 0.46 -1.07
CA ARG A 5 -33.81 1.24 -2.27
C ARG A 5 -34.19 2.73 -2.35
N PHE A 6 -33.25 3.54 -2.86
CA PHE A 6 -33.53 4.73 -3.66
C PHE A 6 -32.79 4.66 -5.00
N LEU A 7 -33.55 4.79 -6.08
CA LEU A 7 -33.11 5.06 -7.46
C LEU A 7 -34.09 6.11 -7.99
N PRO A 8 -33.66 7.22 -8.61
CA PRO A 8 -34.61 8.16 -9.20
C PRO A 8 -34.90 7.80 -10.67
N ILE A 9 -36.18 7.71 -10.99
CA ILE A 9 -36.73 7.62 -12.35
C ILE A 9 -37.08 9.05 -12.79
N PHE A 10 -36.62 9.46 -13.97
CA PHE A 10 -37.21 10.56 -14.75
C PHE A 10 -38.12 9.98 -15.84
N LEU A 11 -39.33 10.51 -15.97
CA LEU A 11 -40.29 10.11 -16.99
C LEU A 11 -41.13 11.31 -17.44
N SER A 12 -41.09 11.61 -18.74
CA SER A 12 -42.16 12.21 -19.57
C SER A 12 -41.56 12.48 -20.97
N LEU A 13 -42.22 12.39 -22.11
CA LEU A 13 -43.55 11.96 -22.55
C LEU A 13 -43.40 11.68 -24.07
N GLY A 14 -44.17 10.73 -24.63
CA GLY A 14 -44.03 10.31 -26.03
C GLY A 14 -44.69 11.23 -27.07
N PHE A 15 -44.30 11.05 -28.34
CA PHE A 15 -45.09 11.36 -29.53
C PHE A 15 -44.82 10.33 -30.64
N PHE A 16 -45.89 9.80 -31.23
CA PHE A 16 -45.90 8.88 -32.36
C PHE A 16 -45.81 9.65 -33.69
N GLY A 17 -45.12 9.10 -34.69
CA GLY A 17 -45.34 9.49 -36.09
C GLY A 17 -44.27 9.02 -37.08
N GLY A 18 -44.67 8.14 -38.01
CA GLY A 18 -44.23 8.20 -39.41
C GLY A 18 -43.09 7.28 -39.85
N ILE A 19 -43.47 6.18 -40.51
CA ILE A 19 -42.60 5.38 -41.40
C ILE A 19 -42.27 6.21 -42.65
N PHE A 20 -40.99 6.40 -42.96
CA PHE A 20 -40.49 6.55 -44.33
C PHE A 20 -39.10 5.92 -44.45
N ALA A 21 -39.01 4.92 -45.31
CA ALA A 21 -37.74 4.37 -45.79
C ALA A 21 -37.08 5.40 -46.71
N ASN A 22 -35.79 5.67 -46.51
CA ASN A 22 -34.94 6.19 -47.57
C ASN A 22 -33.52 5.67 -47.40
N SER A 23 -33.04 4.99 -48.44
CA SER A 23 -31.70 4.46 -48.57
C SER A 23 -30.67 5.59 -48.65
N ALA A 24 -29.74 5.63 -47.68
CA ALA A 24 -28.55 6.46 -47.77
C ALA A 24 -27.39 5.75 -47.07
N ASN A 25 -26.43 5.30 -47.87
CA ASN A 25 -25.04 5.02 -47.54
C ASN A 25 -24.73 4.81 -46.05
N VAL A 26 -24.59 3.53 -45.67
CA VAL A 26 -23.82 3.15 -44.48
C VAL A 26 -22.40 3.67 -44.69
N LYS A 27 -22.13 4.88 -44.19
CA LYS A 27 -20.77 5.26 -43.84
C LYS A 27 -20.34 4.27 -42.78
N VAL A 28 -19.36 3.44 -43.12
CA VAL A 28 -18.52 2.72 -42.17
C VAL A 28 -18.13 3.75 -41.11
N LYS A 29 -18.58 3.59 -39.86
CA LYS A 29 -18.06 4.39 -38.75
C LYS A 29 -16.55 4.18 -38.74
N ALA A 30 -15.78 5.25 -38.92
CA ALA A 30 -14.36 5.23 -38.62
C ALA A 30 -14.17 4.64 -37.21
N GLU A 31 -13.14 3.82 -37.00
CA GLU A 31 -12.69 3.41 -35.67
C GLU A 31 -12.73 4.63 -34.75
N GLU A 32 -13.48 4.56 -33.65
CA GLU A 32 -13.57 5.67 -32.71
C GLU A 32 -12.16 6.01 -32.23
N ASP A 33 -11.77 7.29 -32.33
CA ASP A 33 -10.47 7.79 -31.84
C ASP A 33 -10.36 7.44 -30.35
N TYR A 34 -9.41 6.58 -29.98
CA TYR A 34 -9.15 6.20 -28.59
C TYR A 34 -8.58 7.40 -27.82
N ASP A 35 -9.23 7.84 -26.73
CA ASP A 35 -8.78 8.99 -25.95
C ASP A 35 -7.73 8.59 -24.92
N TYR A 36 -6.46 8.60 -25.31
CA TYR A 36 -5.32 8.30 -24.44
C TYR A 36 -5.19 9.23 -23.21
N THR A 37 -5.96 10.32 -23.14
CA THR A 37 -5.95 11.26 -22.02
C THR A 37 -6.93 10.91 -20.90
N GLN A 38 -7.84 9.96 -21.14
CA GLN A 38 -8.79 9.48 -20.15
C GLN A 38 -8.12 8.55 -19.13
N TYR A 39 -8.38 8.79 -17.85
CA TYR A 39 -7.98 7.90 -16.76
C TYR A 39 -8.86 6.65 -16.72
N ALA A 40 -8.27 5.51 -16.37
CA ALA A 40 -9.01 4.26 -16.33
C ALA A 40 -10.05 4.25 -15.19
N GLU A 41 -11.28 3.88 -15.50
CA GLU A 41 -12.31 3.57 -14.51
C GLU A 41 -12.27 2.08 -14.21
N THR A 42 -11.45 1.69 -13.23
CA THR A 42 -11.18 0.27 -13.00
C THR A 42 -12.35 -0.43 -12.35
N TYR A 43 -12.62 -1.66 -12.80
CA TYR A 43 -13.53 -2.57 -12.10
C TYR A 43 -13.01 -2.87 -10.69
N ILE A 44 -13.89 -2.70 -9.70
CA ILE A 44 -13.65 -3.07 -8.30
C ILE A 44 -14.63 -4.22 -8.00
N PRO A 45 -14.15 -5.41 -7.62
CA PRO A 45 -15.03 -6.54 -7.31
C PRO A 45 -16.03 -6.20 -6.21
N GLU A 46 -17.28 -6.65 -6.37
CA GLU A 46 -18.29 -6.53 -5.31
C GLU A 46 -17.97 -7.53 -4.20
N THR A 47 -17.28 -7.07 -3.17
CA THR A 47 -16.78 -7.91 -2.07
C THR A 47 -16.97 -7.23 -0.72
N GLY A 48 -17.11 -8.05 0.32
CA GLY A 48 -17.05 -7.64 1.72
C GLY A 48 -15.63 -7.44 2.23
N ILE A 49 -14.58 -7.76 1.46
CA ILE A 49 -13.19 -7.49 1.85
C ILE A 49 -12.95 -5.99 1.90
N ALA A 50 -12.41 -5.48 3.01
CA ALA A 50 -11.89 -4.12 3.08
C ALA A 50 -10.69 -3.93 2.14
N LEU A 51 -10.73 -2.88 1.31
CA LEU A 51 -9.66 -2.42 0.41
C LEU A 51 -9.15 -3.41 -0.67
N PRO A 52 -9.99 -4.26 -1.29
CA PRO A 52 -9.55 -5.45 -2.04
C PRO A 52 -8.32 -5.18 -2.95
N PRO A 53 -7.32 -6.08 -2.96
CA PRO A 53 -6.08 -5.85 -3.69
C PRO A 53 -6.30 -5.63 -5.19
N SER A 54 -5.44 -4.82 -5.80
CA SER A 54 -5.39 -4.70 -7.26
C SER A 54 -5.12 -6.05 -7.90
N ILE A 55 -5.88 -6.39 -8.95
CA ILE A 55 -5.55 -7.54 -9.79
C ILE A 55 -4.72 -7.05 -10.96
N ALA A 56 -3.44 -7.44 -10.99
CA ALA A 56 -2.48 -7.09 -12.01
C ALA A 56 -2.24 -8.29 -12.94
N PHE A 57 -3.01 -8.35 -14.03
CA PHE A 57 -2.96 -9.46 -14.98
C PHE A 57 -1.75 -9.36 -15.89
N THR A 58 -0.89 -10.37 -15.86
CA THR A 58 0.32 -10.41 -16.69
C THR A 58 0.00 -10.92 -18.09
N ILE A 59 0.19 -10.07 -19.08
CA ILE A 59 -0.06 -10.38 -20.50
C ILE A 59 1.14 -11.17 -21.05
N ARG A 60 0.90 -12.40 -21.50
CA ARG A 60 1.95 -13.29 -22.05
C ARG A 60 1.58 -13.94 -23.39
N SER A 61 0.38 -13.70 -23.90
CA SER A 61 -0.10 -14.24 -25.17
C SER A 61 -1.11 -13.31 -25.84
N LYS A 62 -1.36 -13.54 -27.15
CA LYS A 62 -2.44 -12.86 -27.87
C LYS A 62 -3.82 -13.14 -27.28
N THR A 63 -4.02 -14.34 -26.71
CA THR A 63 -5.26 -14.72 -26.04
C THR A 63 -5.49 -13.89 -24.78
N ASP A 64 -4.43 -13.57 -24.03
CA ASP A 64 -4.52 -12.70 -22.85
C ASP A 64 -4.97 -11.29 -23.24
N VAL A 65 -4.46 -10.75 -24.34
CA VAL A 65 -4.90 -9.44 -24.86
C VAL A 65 -6.39 -9.47 -25.22
N ALA A 66 -6.83 -10.51 -25.92
CA ALA A 66 -8.24 -10.68 -26.28
C ALA A 66 -9.15 -10.85 -25.05
N ALA A 67 -8.63 -11.42 -23.95
CA ALA A 67 -9.37 -11.64 -22.72
C ALA A 67 -9.66 -10.35 -21.92
N LEU A 68 -9.01 -9.22 -22.24
CA LEU A 68 -9.26 -7.94 -21.55
C LEU A 68 -10.64 -7.35 -21.85
N ASN A 69 -11.30 -7.78 -22.94
CA ASN A 69 -12.59 -7.27 -23.35
C ASN A 69 -13.76 -8.06 -22.74
N THR A 70 -13.86 -8.03 -21.41
CA THR A 70 -14.90 -8.70 -20.62
C THR A 70 -15.64 -7.70 -19.73
N GLU A 71 -16.77 -8.12 -19.15
CA GLU A 71 -17.52 -7.29 -18.20
C GLU A 71 -16.74 -7.08 -16.89
N LYS A 72 -16.21 -8.16 -16.32
CA LYS A 72 -15.30 -8.14 -15.18
C LYS A 72 -13.87 -8.14 -15.69
N THR A 73 -13.10 -7.12 -15.37
CA THR A 73 -11.72 -6.92 -15.86
C THR A 73 -10.73 -6.94 -14.70
N PRO A 74 -9.44 -7.22 -14.94
CA PRO A 74 -8.41 -6.86 -13.98
C PRO A 74 -8.34 -5.33 -13.82
N SER A 75 -7.74 -4.85 -12.73
CA SER A 75 -7.50 -3.41 -12.54
C SER A 75 -6.29 -2.93 -13.35
N VAL A 76 -5.31 -3.81 -13.55
CA VAL A 76 -4.02 -3.51 -14.19
C VAL A 76 -3.66 -4.60 -15.22
N ALA A 77 -3.17 -4.19 -16.39
CA ALA A 77 -2.55 -5.07 -17.37
C ALA A 77 -1.02 -4.88 -17.31
N VAL A 78 -0.29 -5.92 -16.91
CA VAL A 78 1.17 -5.90 -16.79
C VAL A 78 1.78 -6.37 -18.11
N ILE A 79 2.57 -5.50 -18.73
CA ILE A 79 3.07 -5.63 -20.09
C ILE A 79 4.59 -5.59 -20.04
N TYR A 80 5.25 -6.72 -20.30
CA TYR A 80 6.71 -6.74 -20.48
C TYR A 80 7.04 -6.26 -21.89
N VAL A 81 8.00 -5.36 -22.02
CA VAL A 81 8.27 -4.63 -23.26
C VAL A 81 9.68 -4.92 -23.77
N ASP A 82 9.82 -5.16 -25.07
CA ASP A 82 11.12 -5.25 -25.74
C ASP A 82 11.65 -3.88 -26.21
N GLY A 83 12.85 -3.86 -26.80
CA GLY A 83 13.44 -2.64 -27.36
C GLY A 83 12.76 -2.09 -28.61
N GLU A 84 11.82 -2.84 -29.21
CA GLU A 84 11.08 -2.45 -30.43
C GLU A 84 9.70 -1.85 -30.13
N GLY A 85 9.26 -1.91 -28.87
CA GLY A 85 7.94 -1.41 -28.46
C GLY A 85 6.83 -2.43 -28.68
N ASN A 86 7.12 -3.71 -28.45
CA ASN A 86 6.13 -4.78 -28.41
C ASN A 86 5.98 -5.32 -26.99
N ALA A 87 4.76 -5.75 -26.66
CA ALA A 87 4.52 -6.66 -25.57
C ALA A 87 5.15 -8.02 -25.88
N VAL A 88 5.78 -8.67 -24.90
CA VAL A 88 6.46 -9.96 -25.09
C VAL A 88 5.95 -11.08 -24.16
N ASP A 89 6.01 -12.31 -24.68
CA ASP A 89 5.81 -13.52 -23.89
C ASP A 89 6.97 -13.78 -22.89
N ALA A 90 6.89 -14.88 -22.14
CA ALA A 90 7.92 -15.24 -21.16
C ALA A 90 9.28 -15.60 -21.80
N SER A 91 9.31 -15.93 -23.09
CA SER A 91 10.54 -16.22 -23.86
C SER A 91 11.09 -14.98 -24.57
N GLY A 92 10.44 -13.82 -24.44
CA GLY A 92 10.84 -12.58 -25.09
C GLY A 92 10.33 -12.43 -26.53
N ASN A 93 9.42 -13.28 -27.00
CA ASN A 93 8.86 -13.12 -28.34
C ASN A 93 7.73 -12.08 -28.33
N ALA A 94 7.70 -11.20 -29.33
CA ALA A 94 6.64 -10.24 -29.53
C ALA A 94 5.26 -10.93 -29.70
N ILE A 95 4.29 -10.50 -28.90
CA ILE A 95 2.90 -11.01 -28.94
C ILE A 95 1.90 -9.99 -29.49
N ALA A 96 2.12 -8.70 -29.23
CA ALA A 96 1.29 -7.59 -29.70
C ALA A 96 2.09 -6.28 -29.59
N SER A 97 1.73 -5.26 -30.37
CA SER A 97 2.25 -3.91 -30.16
C SER A 97 1.71 -3.29 -28.87
N LEU A 98 2.39 -2.27 -28.33
CA LEU A 98 1.86 -1.54 -27.16
C LEU A 98 0.48 -0.90 -27.43
N ASP A 99 0.25 -0.42 -28.65
CA ASP A 99 -1.01 0.22 -29.04
C ASP A 99 -2.19 -0.75 -28.99
N GLU A 100 -2.00 -1.98 -29.51
CA GLU A 100 -3.02 -3.03 -29.46
C GLU A 100 -3.40 -3.38 -28.01
N VAL A 101 -2.42 -3.53 -27.11
CA VAL A 101 -2.70 -3.87 -25.70
C VAL A 101 -3.37 -2.70 -24.96
N VAL A 102 -2.92 -1.46 -25.17
CA VAL A 102 -3.52 -0.28 -24.52
C VAL A 102 -4.94 -0.05 -25.00
N ARG A 103 -5.23 -0.19 -26.31
CA ARG A 103 -6.61 -0.10 -26.81
C ARG A 103 -7.49 -1.20 -26.23
N ALA A 104 -6.96 -2.42 -26.07
CA ALA A 104 -7.69 -3.52 -25.43
C ALA A 104 -8.03 -3.25 -23.95
N CYS A 105 -7.28 -2.37 -23.27
CA CYS A 105 -7.60 -1.93 -21.91
C CYS A 105 -8.86 -1.04 -21.85
N ASN A 106 -9.25 -0.40 -22.96
CA ASN A 106 -10.53 0.30 -23.17
C ASN A 106 -10.94 1.26 -22.02
N HIS A 107 -9.99 2.04 -21.50
CA HIS A 107 -10.20 2.94 -20.35
C HIS A 107 -10.78 2.29 -19.08
N LYS A 108 -10.69 0.96 -18.95
CA LYS A 108 -11.13 0.18 -17.77
C LYS A 108 -9.98 -0.47 -17.02
N ILE A 109 -8.80 -0.52 -17.64
CA ILE A 109 -7.63 -1.22 -17.13
C ILE A 109 -6.43 -0.30 -17.26
N ILE A 110 -5.61 -0.23 -16.21
CA ILE A 110 -4.41 0.61 -16.22
C ILE A 110 -3.26 -0.18 -16.84
N PRO A 111 -2.62 0.29 -17.92
CA PRO A 111 -1.44 -0.36 -18.46
C PRO A 111 -0.24 -0.13 -17.54
N ALA A 112 0.48 -1.21 -17.21
CA ALA A 112 1.72 -1.17 -16.45
C ALA A 112 2.86 -1.76 -17.28
N PHE A 113 3.78 -0.92 -17.73
CA PHE A 113 4.89 -1.34 -18.59
C PHE A 113 6.08 -1.77 -17.73
N VAL A 114 6.54 -3.02 -17.90
CA VAL A 114 7.75 -3.56 -17.30
C VAL A 114 8.91 -3.37 -18.27
N MET A 115 9.90 -2.58 -17.85
CA MET A 115 11.08 -2.20 -18.64
C MET A 115 12.32 -2.74 -17.95
N GLU A 116 12.98 -3.75 -18.54
CA GLU A 116 14.15 -4.40 -17.91
C GLU A 116 15.49 -3.88 -18.42
N ASP A 117 15.48 -3.06 -19.48
CA ASP A 117 16.66 -2.39 -20.01
C ASP A 117 16.33 -0.99 -20.57
N GLY A 118 17.38 -0.27 -21.01
CA GLY A 118 17.25 1.07 -21.56
C GLY A 118 16.56 1.12 -22.93
N ALA A 119 16.58 0.03 -23.72
CA ALA A 119 15.91 -0.01 -25.02
C ALA A 119 14.39 -0.09 -24.83
N ALA A 120 13.93 -0.99 -23.96
CA ALA A 120 12.53 -1.08 -23.55
C ALA A 120 12.04 0.23 -22.92
N MET A 121 12.84 0.85 -22.06
CA MET A 121 12.52 2.16 -21.47
C MET A 121 12.29 3.24 -22.53
N ASN A 122 13.18 3.33 -23.53
CA ASN A 122 13.06 4.29 -24.62
C ASN A 122 11.84 4.01 -25.51
N ALA A 123 11.54 2.74 -25.79
CA ALA A 123 10.38 2.34 -26.58
C ALA A 123 9.07 2.76 -25.88
N VAL A 124 8.94 2.48 -24.57
CA VAL A 124 7.79 2.90 -23.77
C VAL A 124 7.71 4.42 -23.72
N TYR A 125 8.83 5.13 -23.47
CA TYR A 125 8.85 6.59 -23.42
C TYR A 125 8.36 7.21 -24.74
N ASN A 126 8.84 6.71 -25.88
CA ASN A 126 8.40 7.20 -27.19
C ASN A 126 6.89 6.96 -27.38
N TYR A 127 6.42 5.75 -27.11
CA TYR A 127 5.01 5.39 -27.24
C TYR A 127 4.10 6.29 -26.39
N VAL A 128 4.35 6.41 -25.08
CA VAL A 128 3.48 7.19 -24.18
C VAL A 128 3.46 8.68 -24.51
N ASN A 129 4.55 9.23 -25.06
CA ASN A 129 4.58 10.62 -25.49
C ASN A 129 3.90 10.85 -26.84
N THR A 130 4.10 9.94 -27.80
CA THR A 130 3.43 10.02 -29.10
C THR A 130 1.91 9.95 -28.93
N GLN A 131 1.42 9.06 -28.07
CA GLN A 131 -0.02 8.92 -27.81
C GLN A 131 -0.55 9.90 -26.77
N ASN A 132 0.32 10.60 -26.03
CA ASN A 132 -0.05 11.41 -24.86
C ASN A 132 -0.83 10.60 -23.80
N LEU A 133 -0.38 9.37 -23.51
CA LEU A 133 -0.99 8.49 -22.52
C LEU A 133 -0.82 9.09 -21.10
N LEU A 134 -1.93 9.30 -20.40
CA LEU A 134 -1.93 9.99 -19.10
C LEU A 134 -2.03 9.08 -17.86
N ASP A 135 -2.58 7.87 -17.98
CA ASP A 135 -2.79 6.96 -16.84
C ASP A 135 -2.14 5.60 -17.14
N PHE A 136 -0.97 5.38 -16.54
CA PHE A 136 -0.18 4.18 -16.71
C PHE A 136 0.84 4.03 -15.58
N MET A 137 1.46 2.85 -15.49
CA MET A 137 2.51 2.55 -14.51
C MET A 137 3.81 2.17 -15.21
N ALA A 138 4.93 2.49 -14.56
CA ALA A 138 6.29 2.20 -15.01
C ALA A 138 6.98 1.28 -13.98
N PHE A 139 7.19 0.02 -14.36
CA PHE A 139 7.77 -1.02 -13.53
C PHE A 139 9.12 -1.48 -14.06
N SER A 140 9.99 -1.95 -13.17
CA SER A 140 11.25 -2.60 -13.51
C SER A 140 11.76 -3.42 -12.34
N SER A 141 12.54 -4.47 -12.60
CA SER A 141 13.38 -5.09 -11.57
C SER A 141 14.70 -4.32 -11.33
N THR A 142 14.99 -3.32 -12.16
CA THR A 142 16.12 -2.40 -12.01
C THR A 142 15.65 -1.02 -11.54
N PRO A 143 15.82 -0.65 -10.25
CA PRO A 143 15.33 0.62 -9.69
C PRO A 143 15.76 1.87 -10.48
N ALA A 144 16.98 1.88 -11.00
CA ALA A 144 17.52 3.00 -11.77
C ALA A 144 16.73 3.27 -13.06
N ILE A 145 16.15 2.24 -13.71
CA ILE A 145 15.32 2.42 -14.89
C ILE A 145 14.03 3.17 -14.53
N VAL A 146 13.38 2.81 -13.42
CA VAL A 146 12.17 3.52 -12.94
C VAL A 146 12.50 4.98 -12.68
N LYS A 147 13.62 5.24 -11.98
CA LYS A 147 14.09 6.60 -11.68
C LYS A 147 14.32 7.42 -12.95
N SER A 148 15.06 6.85 -13.91
CA SER A 148 15.35 7.51 -15.19
C SER A 148 14.08 7.78 -16.00
N PHE A 149 13.16 6.82 -16.07
CA PHE A 149 11.89 7.00 -16.75
C PHE A 149 11.04 8.09 -16.08
N LYS A 150 10.93 8.08 -14.74
CA LYS A 150 10.18 9.07 -13.95
C LYS A 150 10.76 10.48 -14.08
N ALA A 151 12.07 10.63 -14.22
CA ALA A 151 12.69 11.92 -14.49
C ALA A 151 12.26 12.52 -15.84
N LEU A 152 12.06 11.67 -16.86
CA LEU A 152 11.57 12.09 -18.18
C LEU A 152 10.04 12.24 -18.22
N ARG A 153 9.32 11.39 -17.48
CA ARG A 153 7.86 11.31 -17.47
C ARG A 153 7.35 11.19 -16.02
N PRO A 154 7.26 12.32 -15.29
CA PRO A 154 6.93 12.30 -13.86
C PRO A 154 5.46 11.92 -13.54
N ASN A 155 4.56 11.99 -14.52
CA ASN A 155 3.11 11.77 -14.33
C ASN A 155 2.71 10.30 -14.56
N CYS A 156 3.39 9.37 -13.91
CA CYS A 156 3.02 7.96 -13.88
C CYS A 156 3.38 7.33 -12.53
N GLN A 157 2.75 6.19 -12.21
CA GLN A 157 3.09 5.45 -11.00
C GLN A 157 4.36 4.63 -11.20
N GLY A 158 5.31 4.73 -10.25
CA GLY A 158 6.52 3.90 -10.24
C GLY A 158 6.35 2.65 -9.35
N GLY A 159 6.84 1.52 -9.82
CA GLY A 159 6.92 0.26 -9.07
C GLY A 159 8.22 -0.49 -9.31
N ILE A 160 8.72 -1.19 -8.29
CA ILE A 160 9.98 -1.93 -8.34
C ILE A 160 9.71 -3.40 -8.03
N ILE A 161 10.22 -4.29 -8.87
CA ILE A 161 10.16 -5.74 -8.68
C ILE A 161 11.40 -6.18 -7.89
N PHE A 162 11.18 -6.65 -6.67
CA PHE A 162 12.22 -7.18 -5.80
C PHE A 162 12.25 -8.71 -5.92
N LYS A 163 13.33 -9.22 -6.51
CA LYS A 163 13.59 -10.66 -6.69
C LYS A 163 14.42 -11.20 -5.52
N ASP A 164 14.15 -12.44 -5.13
CA ASP A 164 14.95 -13.19 -4.14
C ASP A 164 15.16 -12.48 -2.79
N VAL A 165 14.13 -11.76 -2.33
CA VAL A 165 14.19 -11.00 -1.08
C VAL A 165 14.31 -11.95 0.12
N ARG A 166 15.36 -11.76 0.91
CA ARG A 166 15.51 -12.41 2.22
C ARG A 166 15.11 -11.41 3.29
N PHE A 167 14.05 -11.72 4.00
CA PHE A 167 13.50 -10.84 5.02
C PHE A 167 14.24 -10.96 6.34
N ASP A 168 14.65 -9.80 6.86
CA ASP A 168 15.12 -9.54 8.21
C ASP A 168 14.43 -8.27 8.76
N GLU A 169 14.81 -7.87 9.98
CA GLU A 169 14.27 -6.71 10.69
C GLU A 169 14.49 -5.34 10.02
N ASN A 170 15.36 -5.25 9.00
CA ASN A 170 15.65 -4.00 8.30
C ASN A 170 15.07 -3.97 6.86
N THR A 171 14.59 -5.12 6.38
CA THR A 171 14.21 -5.30 4.97
C THR A 171 13.09 -4.35 4.55
N ALA A 172 12.09 -4.11 5.40
CA ALA A 172 10.99 -3.19 5.09
C ALA A 172 11.48 -1.74 4.93
N ALA A 173 12.40 -1.28 5.80
CA ALA A 173 13.00 0.05 5.71
C ALA A 173 13.85 0.21 4.44
N GLN A 174 14.63 -0.81 4.08
CA GLN A 174 15.44 -0.83 2.84
C GLN A 174 14.58 -0.82 1.57
N ILE A 175 13.46 -1.55 1.58
CA ILE A 175 12.46 -1.51 0.49
C ILE A 175 11.90 -0.10 0.36
N LYS A 176 11.47 0.54 1.47
CA LYS A 176 11.00 1.94 1.45
C LYS A 176 12.06 2.88 0.90
N GLU A 177 13.29 2.78 1.38
CA GLU A 177 14.40 3.64 0.94
C GLU A 177 14.64 3.49 -0.57
N THR A 178 14.71 2.24 -1.06
CA THR A 178 14.87 1.94 -2.48
C THR A 178 13.74 2.56 -3.31
N LEU A 179 12.49 2.42 -2.87
CA LEU A 179 11.34 3.00 -3.55
C LEU A 179 11.40 4.54 -3.56
N CYS A 180 11.65 5.17 -2.42
CA CYS A 180 11.73 6.63 -2.27
C CYS A 180 12.82 7.22 -3.17
N ASN A 181 14.03 6.66 -3.12
CA ASN A 181 15.20 7.11 -3.90
C ASN A 181 15.03 6.96 -5.42
N ASN A 182 14.05 6.17 -5.87
CA ASN A 182 13.78 5.87 -7.27
C ASN A 182 12.37 6.29 -7.72
N GLU A 183 11.73 7.24 -7.01
CA GLU A 183 10.45 7.83 -7.41
C GLU A 183 9.30 6.80 -7.56
N ALA A 184 9.32 5.76 -6.72
CA ALA A 184 8.35 4.67 -6.71
C ALA A 184 7.58 4.57 -5.38
N MET A 185 6.39 3.94 -5.44
CA MET A 185 5.55 3.63 -4.27
C MET A 185 5.12 2.18 -4.18
N ILE A 186 5.31 1.39 -5.23
CA ILE A 186 4.87 -0.02 -5.26
C ILE A 186 6.09 -0.92 -5.15
N ALA A 187 6.20 -1.66 -4.05
CA ALA A 187 7.08 -2.83 -3.98
C ALA A 187 6.33 -4.02 -4.53
N ILE A 188 6.89 -4.70 -5.53
CA ILE A 188 6.38 -5.96 -6.07
C ILE A 188 7.34 -7.05 -5.60
N ILE A 189 6.92 -7.87 -4.65
CA ILE A 189 7.73 -8.95 -4.11
C ILE A 189 7.56 -10.19 -4.99
N ASP A 190 8.63 -10.57 -5.68
CA ASP A 190 8.69 -11.78 -6.49
C ASP A 190 9.23 -12.93 -5.62
N GLY A 191 8.30 -13.62 -4.95
CA GLY A 191 8.63 -14.66 -3.98
C GLY A 191 7.57 -14.83 -2.89
N GLN A 192 7.92 -15.63 -1.88
CA GLN A 192 7.08 -15.80 -0.69
C GLN A 192 7.16 -14.55 0.20
N ILE A 193 6.01 -14.12 0.71
CA ILE A 193 5.91 -13.02 1.67
C ILE A 193 4.82 -13.33 2.69
N GLU A 194 5.13 -13.12 3.97
CA GLU A 194 4.26 -13.40 5.10
C GLU A 194 3.46 -12.16 5.54
N LYS A 195 2.35 -12.38 6.25
CA LYS A 195 1.47 -11.31 6.73
C LYS A 195 2.20 -10.19 7.47
N SER A 196 3.08 -10.52 8.42
CA SER A 196 3.82 -9.54 9.21
C SER A 196 4.76 -8.68 8.35
N GLN A 197 5.39 -9.26 7.34
CA GLN A 197 6.28 -8.57 6.41
C GLN A 197 5.50 -7.58 5.53
N VAL A 198 4.31 -7.96 5.06
CA VAL A 198 3.41 -7.05 4.33
C VAL A 198 2.96 -5.89 5.23
N GLU A 199 2.61 -6.18 6.48
CA GLU A 199 2.23 -5.16 7.46
C GLU A 199 3.40 -4.21 7.78
N GLU A 200 4.63 -4.70 7.84
CA GLU A 200 5.79 -3.85 8.10
C GLU A 200 6.11 -2.95 6.89
N ILE A 201 6.15 -3.50 5.67
CA ILE A 201 6.36 -2.72 4.44
C ILE A 201 5.31 -1.61 4.34
N ARG A 202 4.03 -1.92 4.52
CA ARG A 202 2.95 -0.92 4.36
C ARG A 202 2.97 0.17 5.45
N LEU A 203 3.51 -0.12 6.64
CA LEU A 203 3.70 0.87 7.71
C LEU A 203 4.64 2.02 7.28
N HIS A 204 5.46 1.81 6.25
CA HIS A 204 6.32 2.85 5.69
C HIS A 204 5.61 3.75 4.66
N GLY A 205 4.30 3.61 4.48
CA GLY A 205 3.54 4.43 3.53
C GLY A 205 3.84 4.08 2.07
N VAL A 206 4.00 2.78 1.79
CA VAL A 206 4.18 2.22 0.45
C VAL A 206 3.17 1.09 0.21
N SER A 207 2.94 0.77 -1.06
CA SER A 207 2.08 -0.34 -1.48
C SER A 207 2.93 -1.62 -1.61
N CYS A 208 2.43 -2.74 -1.11
CA CYS A 208 3.11 -4.04 -1.13
C CYS A 208 2.32 -5.02 -2.00
N TRP A 209 2.77 -5.21 -3.22
CA TRP A 209 2.25 -6.18 -4.18
C TRP A 209 3.10 -7.45 -4.13
N ALA A 210 2.54 -8.57 -4.61
CA ALA A 210 3.29 -9.81 -4.75
C ALA A 210 2.96 -10.51 -6.06
N THR A 211 3.91 -11.30 -6.56
CA THR A 211 3.64 -12.30 -7.59
C THR A 211 2.88 -13.47 -6.97
N VAL A 212 1.77 -13.88 -7.59
CA VAL A 212 0.89 -14.93 -7.07
C VAL A 212 0.69 -16.00 -8.14
N LYS A 213 0.87 -17.26 -7.76
CA LYS A 213 0.52 -18.40 -8.63
C LYS A 213 -1.00 -18.46 -8.78
N ALA A 214 -1.50 -18.79 -9.97
CA ALA A 214 -2.94 -18.92 -10.21
C ALA A 214 -3.52 -20.25 -9.67
N THR A 215 -3.37 -20.47 -8.36
CA THR A 215 -4.09 -21.51 -7.62
C THR A 215 -5.00 -20.87 -6.59
N GLU A 216 -6.10 -21.52 -6.25
CA GLU A 216 -7.02 -21.02 -5.21
C GLU A 216 -6.26 -20.81 -3.88
N TYR A 217 -5.37 -21.73 -3.51
CA TYR A 217 -4.62 -21.66 -2.24
C TYR A 217 -3.68 -20.45 -2.20
N ASP A 218 -2.93 -20.22 -3.27
CA ASP A 218 -1.98 -19.11 -3.33
C ASP A 218 -2.72 -17.76 -3.34
N ILE A 219 -3.89 -17.68 -3.97
CA ILE A 219 -4.74 -16.47 -3.94
C ILE A 219 -5.31 -16.23 -2.54
N TYR A 220 -5.87 -17.25 -1.87
CA TYR A 220 -6.34 -17.12 -0.48
C TYR A 220 -5.20 -16.75 0.47
N THR A 221 -4.00 -17.29 0.25
CA THR A 221 -2.81 -16.98 1.05
C THR A 221 -2.36 -15.54 0.83
N ALA A 222 -2.31 -15.05 -0.42
CA ALA A 222 -2.01 -13.66 -0.73
C ALA A 222 -3.03 -12.69 -0.10
N LEU A 223 -4.32 -13.04 -0.16
CA LEU A 223 -5.40 -12.31 0.50
C LEU A 223 -5.21 -12.27 2.02
N TYR A 224 -4.90 -13.41 2.66
CA TYR A 224 -4.63 -13.50 4.10
C TYR A 224 -3.39 -12.68 4.52
N ASN A 225 -2.31 -12.77 3.74
CA ASN A 225 -1.08 -12.01 3.96
C ASN A 225 -1.29 -10.50 3.76
N GLY A 226 -2.37 -10.12 3.08
CA GLY A 226 -2.81 -8.73 3.03
C GLY A 226 -2.01 -7.89 2.05
N VAL A 227 -1.57 -8.48 0.93
CA VAL A 227 -0.96 -7.72 -0.17
C VAL A 227 -1.97 -6.69 -0.70
N THR A 228 -1.47 -5.57 -1.24
CA THR A 228 -2.30 -4.52 -1.85
C THR A 228 -2.45 -4.70 -3.36
N GLY A 229 -1.75 -5.66 -3.96
CA GLY A 229 -1.91 -6.06 -5.35
C GLY A 229 -1.31 -7.43 -5.64
N MET A 230 -1.87 -8.12 -6.62
CA MET A 230 -1.48 -9.47 -7.03
C MET A 230 -1.10 -9.47 -8.51
N LEU A 231 0.18 -9.69 -8.81
CA LEU A 231 0.64 -10.00 -10.16
C LEU A 231 0.33 -11.46 -10.45
N ILE A 232 -0.56 -11.72 -11.40
CA ILE A 232 -1.11 -13.05 -11.67
C ILE A 232 -1.37 -13.26 -13.16
N ASN A 233 -1.34 -14.51 -13.62
CA ASN A 233 -1.60 -14.91 -15.01
C ASN A 233 -3.04 -15.40 -15.24
N ASN A 234 -3.95 -15.16 -14.31
CA ASN A 234 -5.39 -15.37 -14.43
C ASN A 234 -6.10 -14.36 -13.52
N PHE A 235 -6.96 -13.53 -14.10
CA PHE A 235 -7.70 -12.52 -13.33
C PHE A 235 -9.13 -12.95 -12.95
N SER A 236 -9.74 -13.91 -13.64
CA SER A 236 -11.11 -14.34 -13.32
C SER A 236 -11.18 -15.04 -11.96
N MET A 237 -10.23 -15.93 -11.68
CA MET A 237 -10.18 -16.66 -10.41
C MET A 237 -10.07 -15.77 -9.16
N PRO A 238 -9.14 -14.79 -9.07
CA PRO A 238 -9.11 -13.90 -7.90
C PRO A 238 -10.34 -13.00 -7.79
N ILE A 239 -10.98 -12.60 -8.89
CA ILE A 239 -12.25 -11.86 -8.85
C ILE A 239 -13.34 -12.72 -8.18
N GLU A 240 -13.56 -13.92 -8.68
CA GLU A 240 -14.56 -14.85 -8.14
C GLU A 240 -14.28 -15.20 -6.66
N ILE A 241 -13.01 -15.40 -6.29
CA ILE A 241 -12.62 -15.60 -4.89
C ILE A 241 -12.99 -14.39 -4.03
N MET A 242 -12.65 -13.17 -4.45
CA MET A 242 -12.97 -11.97 -3.68
C MET A 242 -14.48 -11.77 -3.53
N GLU A 243 -15.26 -11.96 -4.60
CA GLU A 243 -16.73 -11.86 -4.57
C GLU A 243 -17.38 -12.90 -3.66
N SER A 244 -16.72 -14.03 -3.39
CA SER A 244 -17.22 -15.03 -2.44
C SER A 244 -17.26 -14.55 -0.98
N PHE A 245 -16.51 -13.49 -0.65
CA PHE A 245 -16.58 -12.84 0.67
C PHE A 245 -17.74 -11.87 0.68
N THR A 246 -18.89 -12.29 1.21
CA THR A 246 -20.11 -11.46 1.24
C THR A 246 -20.30 -10.70 2.56
N SER A 247 -19.63 -11.14 3.63
CA SER A 247 -19.60 -10.45 4.93
C SER A 247 -18.48 -9.41 4.98
N PRO A 248 -18.65 -8.28 5.71
CA PRO A 248 -17.56 -7.36 5.99
C PRO A 248 -16.35 -8.12 6.57
N THR A 249 -15.22 -8.04 5.89
CA THR A 249 -14.06 -8.88 6.14
C THR A 249 -12.80 -8.03 6.25
N MET A 250 -12.06 -8.21 7.33
CA MET A 250 -10.80 -7.51 7.61
C MET A 250 -9.62 -8.47 7.41
N LEU A 251 -9.06 -8.47 6.19
CA LEU A 251 -7.85 -9.27 5.89
C LEU A 251 -6.55 -8.51 6.22
N ARG A 252 -6.63 -7.18 6.26
CA ARG A 252 -5.52 -6.30 6.60
C ARG A 252 -5.85 -5.45 7.81
N LYS A 253 -4.83 -5.11 8.57
CA LYS A 253 -4.89 -3.99 9.50
C LYS A 253 -5.16 -2.69 8.72
N ALA A 254 -6.23 -1.99 9.08
CA ALA A 254 -6.41 -0.59 8.70
C ALA A 254 -5.57 0.24 9.67
N TYR A 255 -4.61 1.01 9.16
CA TYR A 255 -3.78 1.79 10.05
C TYR A 255 -4.53 3.00 10.60
N ALA A 256 -4.06 3.51 11.74
CA ALA A 256 -4.57 4.75 12.27
C ALA A 256 -3.47 5.62 12.86
N ALA A 257 -3.71 6.93 12.79
CA ALA A 257 -2.90 7.97 13.37
C ALA A 257 -3.69 8.72 14.45
N GLY A 258 -3.13 8.82 15.65
CA GLY A 258 -3.67 9.68 16.70
C GLY A 258 -3.38 11.13 16.35
N HIS A 259 -4.42 11.87 16.01
CA HIS A 259 -4.34 13.29 15.66
C HIS A 259 -3.87 14.08 16.88
N ARG A 260 -2.61 14.51 16.88
CA ARG A 260 -1.97 15.16 18.03
C ARG A 260 -1.94 14.28 19.28
N GLY A 261 -1.94 12.96 19.10
CA GLY A 261 -2.06 11.96 20.17
C GLY A 261 -3.51 11.63 20.57
N GLU A 262 -3.69 10.96 21.70
CA GLU A 262 -5.02 10.61 22.22
C GLU A 262 -5.69 11.79 22.94
N ASN A 263 -6.95 12.08 22.60
CA ASN A 263 -7.72 13.23 23.13
C ASN A 263 -8.03 13.24 24.64
N THR A 264 -7.74 12.16 25.37
CA THR A 264 -7.86 12.13 26.84
C THR A 264 -6.73 12.90 27.53
N TYR A 265 -5.69 13.25 26.78
CA TYR A 265 -4.59 14.13 27.19
C TYR A 265 -4.62 15.41 26.34
N PRO A 266 -3.95 16.49 26.77
CA PRO A 266 -3.83 17.68 25.93
C PRO A 266 -3.25 17.32 24.55
N GLU A 267 -3.75 17.98 23.51
CA GLU A 267 -3.21 17.81 22.15
C GLU A 267 -1.69 18.06 22.12
N ASN A 268 -0.98 17.32 21.28
CA ASN A 268 0.47 17.39 21.08
C ASN A 268 1.30 17.11 22.35
N SER A 269 0.73 16.46 23.36
CA SER A 269 1.46 16.00 24.55
C SER A 269 2.14 14.65 24.34
N ILE A 270 3.25 14.41 25.06
CA ILE A 270 3.91 13.11 25.03
C ILE A 270 3.06 12.02 25.70
N GLU A 271 2.21 12.37 26.66
CA GLU A 271 1.24 11.49 27.29
C GLU A 271 0.15 11.04 26.30
N GLY A 272 -0.35 11.96 25.47
CA GLY A 272 -1.26 11.64 24.39
C GLY A 272 -0.66 10.62 23.41
N ALA A 273 0.61 10.78 23.05
CA ALA A 273 1.32 9.82 22.19
C ALA A 273 1.56 8.46 22.86
N LYS A 274 1.87 8.44 24.16
CA LYS A 274 1.97 7.19 24.94
C LYS A 274 0.64 6.44 24.99
N ALA A 275 -0.46 7.16 25.17
CA ALA A 275 -1.81 6.57 25.20
C ALA A 275 -2.24 6.07 23.83
N ALA A 276 -1.99 6.83 22.75
CA ALA A 276 -2.15 6.40 21.37
C ALA A 276 -1.43 5.08 21.07
N TYR A 277 -0.15 4.99 21.42
CA TYR A 277 0.63 3.75 21.28
C TYR A 277 0.02 2.59 22.08
N TYR A 278 -0.39 2.85 23.33
CA TYR A 278 -1.03 1.84 24.17
C TYR A 278 -2.35 1.31 23.57
N PHE A 279 -3.15 2.18 22.95
CA PHE A 279 -4.40 1.80 22.28
C PHE A 279 -4.20 1.16 20.90
N GLY A 280 -2.95 0.99 20.46
CA GLY A 280 -2.62 0.19 19.31
C GLY A 280 -2.45 0.97 18.03
N GLU A 281 -2.42 2.30 18.07
CA GLU A 281 -2.17 3.11 16.88
C GLU A 281 -0.79 2.81 16.28
N ASP A 282 -0.74 3.06 14.97
CA ASP A 282 0.41 2.80 14.11
C ASP A 282 1.21 4.06 13.86
N TYR A 283 0.54 5.21 14.00
CA TYR A 283 1.14 6.51 13.91
C TYR A 283 0.66 7.42 15.04
N VAL A 284 1.50 8.40 15.37
CA VAL A 284 1.05 9.62 16.05
C VAL A 284 1.32 10.77 15.11
N GLU A 285 0.29 11.57 14.84
CA GLU A 285 0.40 12.79 14.08
C GLU A 285 0.72 13.95 15.02
N LEU A 286 1.63 14.83 14.61
CA LEU A 286 2.21 15.90 15.42
C LEU A 286 2.39 17.17 14.60
N ASP A 287 2.08 18.31 15.19
CA ASP A 287 2.24 19.61 14.54
C ASP A 287 3.60 20.26 14.88
N LEU A 288 4.43 20.56 13.88
CA LEU A 288 5.77 21.12 14.07
C LEU A 288 5.80 22.65 13.88
N MET A 289 6.37 23.34 14.85
CA MET A 289 6.61 24.79 14.83
C MET A 289 8.04 25.12 15.23
N ARG A 290 8.57 26.26 14.75
CA ARG A 290 9.92 26.73 15.09
C ARG A 290 9.88 27.89 16.08
N THR A 291 10.68 27.82 17.14
CA THR A 291 10.88 28.91 18.10
C THR A 291 11.83 29.99 17.57
N LYS A 292 11.93 31.13 18.27
CA LYS A 292 12.86 32.23 17.94
C LYS A 292 14.33 31.79 17.91
N ASP A 293 14.69 30.86 18.78
CA ASP A 293 16.04 30.29 18.93
C ASP A 293 16.23 28.96 18.15
N ASN A 294 15.45 28.74 17.09
CA ASN A 294 15.57 27.62 16.16
C ASN A 294 15.36 26.22 16.78
N ARG A 295 14.57 26.13 17.85
CA ARG A 295 14.14 24.84 18.41
C ARG A 295 12.84 24.40 17.74
N LEU A 296 12.66 23.08 17.60
CA LEU A 296 11.50 22.46 16.98
C LEU A 296 10.49 22.07 18.08
N LEU A 297 9.45 22.88 18.23
CA LEU A 297 8.39 22.72 19.21
C LEU A 297 7.20 21.97 18.60
N ILE A 298 6.53 21.13 19.38
CA ILE A 298 5.30 20.46 18.95
C ILE A 298 4.09 21.27 19.43
N MET A 299 3.41 21.91 18.47
CA MET A 299 2.29 22.83 18.72
C MET A 299 1.51 23.07 17.42
N HIS A 300 0.17 22.98 17.48
CA HIS A 300 -0.68 23.26 16.32
C HIS A 300 -0.77 24.74 15.98
N ASP A 301 -1.07 25.56 16.99
CA ASP A 301 -1.39 26.96 16.81
C ASP A 301 -0.12 27.81 16.72
N SER A 302 -0.21 28.97 16.05
CA SER A 302 0.89 29.93 16.04
C SER A 302 1.12 30.60 17.40
N THR A 303 0.16 30.55 18.32
CA THR A 303 0.20 31.09 19.68
C THR A 303 -0.05 29.99 20.72
N LEU A 304 0.38 30.20 21.97
CA LEU A 304 0.26 29.19 23.03
C LEU A 304 -1.07 29.25 23.82
N ASN A 305 -1.85 30.32 23.66
CA ASN A 305 -2.91 30.68 24.59
C ASN A 305 -4.13 29.75 24.62
N ARG A 306 -4.43 29.03 23.53
CA ARG A 306 -5.59 28.11 23.49
C ARG A 306 -5.36 26.83 24.31
N THR A 307 -4.14 26.30 24.26
CA THR A 307 -3.82 24.94 24.75
C THR A 307 -2.94 24.96 26.00
N THR A 308 -2.46 26.12 26.43
CA THR A 308 -1.59 26.28 27.60
C THR A 308 -2.19 27.26 28.62
N ASN A 309 -1.50 27.46 29.75
CA ASN A 309 -1.80 28.52 30.72
C ASN A 309 -1.20 29.90 30.35
N TYR A 310 -0.65 30.09 29.14
CA TYR A 310 -0.21 31.39 28.65
C TYR A 310 -1.40 32.29 28.28
N SER A 311 -1.39 33.55 28.68
CA SER A 311 -2.46 34.53 28.39
C SER A 311 -2.08 35.61 27.39
N GLY A 312 -0.84 35.61 26.88
CA GLY A 312 -0.39 36.59 25.90
C GLY A 312 -0.72 36.21 24.45
N THR A 313 -0.23 37.02 23.52
CA THR A 313 -0.49 36.89 22.08
C THR A 313 0.76 36.72 21.23
N GLN A 314 1.93 36.54 21.85
CA GLN A 314 3.17 36.31 21.10
C GLN A 314 3.06 34.96 20.36
N THR A 315 3.61 34.92 19.16
CA THR A 315 3.68 33.68 18.40
C THR A 315 4.85 32.82 18.88
N VAL A 316 4.79 31.51 18.67
CA VAL A 316 5.88 30.56 18.96
C VAL A 316 7.20 31.03 18.34
N SER A 317 7.16 31.52 17.10
CA SER A 317 8.32 32.05 16.38
C SER A 317 8.93 33.34 16.98
N GLN A 318 8.24 34.00 17.90
CA GLN A 318 8.71 35.20 18.60
C GLN A 318 9.26 34.90 20.00
N MET A 319 9.13 33.67 20.49
CA MET A 319 9.54 33.24 21.82
C MET A 319 10.70 32.23 21.73
N THR A 320 11.63 32.29 22.66
CA THR A 320 12.68 31.28 22.86
C THR A 320 12.09 30.06 23.58
N LEU A 321 12.73 28.89 23.44
CA LEU A 321 12.25 27.69 24.13
C LEU A 321 12.20 27.87 25.66
N ASP A 322 13.15 28.60 26.25
CA ASP A 322 13.20 28.84 27.69
C ASP A 322 12.06 29.74 28.19
N GLU A 323 11.60 30.69 27.37
CA GLU A 323 10.39 31.48 27.64
C GLU A 323 9.13 30.61 27.55
N ILE A 324 9.06 29.71 26.57
CA ILE A 324 7.92 28.80 26.37
C ILE A 324 7.79 27.78 27.52
N ARG A 325 8.91 27.26 28.03
CA ARG A 325 8.98 26.28 29.12
C ARG A 325 8.39 26.77 30.45
N GLN A 326 8.11 28.07 30.58
CA GLN A 326 7.39 28.62 31.75
C GLN A 326 5.90 28.25 31.77
N TYR A 327 5.36 27.79 30.64
CA TYR A 327 3.95 27.45 30.47
C TYR A 327 3.73 25.94 30.37
N LYS A 328 2.49 25.51 30.60
CA LYS A 328 2.09 24.09 30.63
C LYS A 328 0.88 23.83 29.73
N LEU A 329 0.92 22.76 28.95
CA LEU A 329 -0.23 22.22 28.22
C LEU A 329 -1.33 21.81 29.20
N GLY A 330 -2.56 22.28 28.96
CA GLY A 330 -3.69 22.07 29.87
C GLY A 330 -3.43 22.53 31.31
N GLY A 331 -2.43 23.40 31.53
CA GLY A 331 -1.99 23.84 32.86
C GLY A 331 -1.22 22.81 33.69
N MET A 332 -0.93 21.62 33.16
CA MET A 332 -0.35 20.51 33.94
C MET A 332 0.87 19.86 33.29
N TYR A 333 0.92 19.77 31.96
CA TYR A 333 1.94 18.99 31.25
C TYR A 333 2.98 19.90 30.59
N GLU A 334 4.19 19.39 30.38
CA GLU A 334 5.22 20.13 29.63
C GLU A 334 4.80 20.33 28.17
N ILE A 335 5.21 21.44 27.56
CA ILE A 335 5.10 21.63 26.11
C ILE A 335 6.30 20.93 25.47
N PRO A 336 6.09 19.85 24.69
CA PRO A 336 7.20 19.04 24.21
C PRO A 336 7.90 19.66 23.00
N VAL A 337 9.16 19.29 22.84
CA VAL A 337 9.94 19.50 21.61
C VAL A 337 9.99 18.19 20.82
N LEU A 338 10.41 18.25 19.55
CA LEU A 338 10.46 17.06 18.69
C LEU A 338 11.37 15.96 19.27
N GLU A 339 12.41 16.34 20.01
CA GLU A 339 13.38 15.45 20.65
C GLU A 339 12.66 14.46 21.59
N ASP A 340 11.66 14.94 22.34
CA ASP A 340 10.88 14.13 23.28
C ASP A 340 10.16 12.97 22.57
N PHE A 341 9.70 13.21 21.34
CA PHE A 341 9.04 12.19 20.51
C PHE A 341 10.03 11.26 19.85
N PHE A 342 11.20 11.73 19.44
CA PHE A 342 12.27 10.87 18.90
C PHE A 342 12.83 9.93 19.97
N ASP A 343 13.04 10.41 21.19
CA ASP A 343 13.38 9.57 22.34
C ASP A 343 12.29 8.52 22.62
N PHE A 344 11.02 8.90 22.44
CA PHE A 344 9.89 7.99 22.60
C PHE A 344 9.83 6.92 21.51
N ILE A 345 9.99 7.25 20.23
CA ILE A 345 9.85 6.29 19.14
C ILE A 345 11.11 5.45 18.87
N SER A 346 12.31 5.95 19.19
CA SER A 346 13.58 5.26 18.92
C SER A 346 13.63 3.86 19.52
N VAL A 347 13.12 3.69 20.75
CA VAL A 347 13.10 2.41 21.48
C VAL A 347 11.81 1.61 21.31
N ARG A 348 10.90 2.02 20.42
CA ARG A 348 9.59 1.37 20.21
C ARG A 348 9.43 0.89 18.78
N GLU A 349 8.83 -0.28 18.66
CA GLU A 349 8.48 -0.90 17.39
C GLU A 349 6.99 -0.72 17.08
N GLY A 350 6.64 -0.85 15.79
CA GLY A 350 5.25 -0.86 15.34
C GLY A 350 4.53 0.48 15.50
N MET A 351 5.27 1.59 15.59
CA MET A 351 4.72 2.95 15.54
C MET A 351 5.70 3.90 14.84
N LYS A 352 5.15 4.86 14.08
CA LYS A 352 5.89 5.91 13.38
C LYS A 352 5.29 7.29 13.70
N LEU A 353 5.99 8.36 13.34
CA LEU A 353 5.49 9.74 13.48
C LEU A 353 5.05 10.29 12.13
N LEU A 354 3.89 10.94 12.11
CA LEU A 354 3.49 11.84 11.03
C LEU A 354 3.79 13.27 11.50
N VAL A 355 4.86 13.88 10.99
CA VAL A 355 5.31 15.21 11.45
C VAL A 355 4.80 16.27 10.48
N GLU A 356 3.82 17.08 10.88
CA GLU A 356 3.21 18.12 10.07
C GLU A 356 4.00 19.43 10.10
N LEU A 357 4.44 19.89 8.92
CA LEU A 357 4.95 21.25 8.73
C LEU A 357 3.77 22.22 8.58
N LYS A 358 3.46 22.98 9.65
CA LYS A 358 2.32 23.93 9.71
C LYS A 358 2.62 25.33 9.20
N THR A 359 3.83 25.58 8.73
CA THR A 359 4.33 26.92 8.46
C THR A 359 4.98 27.02 7.09
N ASP A 360 4.91 28.22 6.51
CA ASP A 360 5.66 28.63 5.31
C ASP A 360 7.10 29.08 5.64
N ASP A 361 7.52 29.01 6.90
CA ASP A 361 8.89 29.20 7.32
C ASP A 361 9.82 28.24 6.59
N THR A 362 10.87 28.77 5.96
CA THR A 362 11.85 27.98 5.19
C THR A 362 12.89 27.32 6.07
N ALA A 363 13.13 27.86 7.27
CA ALA A 363 14.17 27.36 8.18
C ALA A 363 13.79 26.04 8.86
N VAL A 364 12.50 25.70 8.93
CA VAL A 364 12.04 24.46 9.58
C VAL A 364 12.53 23.20 8.87
N VAL A 365 12.61 23.23 7.53
CA VAL A 365 12.97 22.08 6.70
C VAL A 365 14.41 21.58 6.95
N PRO A 366 15.46 22.43 6.85
CA PRO A 366 16.82 21.98 7.14
C PRO A 366 17.01 21.55 8.59
N LEU A 367 16.38 22.23 9.55
CA LEU A 367 16.44 21.86 10.98
C LEU A 367 15.84 20.47 11.22
N LEU A 368 14.67 20.19 10.62
CA LEU A 368 14.04 18.89 10.72
C LEU A 368 14.90 17.78 10.08
N ALA A 369 15.47 18.04 8.90
CA ALA A 369 16.32 17.08 8.21
C ALA A 369 17.58 16.73 9.03
N GLU A 370 18.29 17.75 9.53
CA GLU A 370 19.46 17.56 10.41
C GLU A 370 19.09 16.75 11.66
N MET A 371 17.94 17.02 12.25
CA MET A 371 17.50 16.34 13.45
C MET A 371 17.08 14.88 13.20
N ILE A 372 16.41 14.59 12.09
CA ILE A 372 16.06 13.21 11.69
C ILE A 372 17.34 12.39 11.50
N GLU A 373 18.32 12.93 10.77
CA GLU A 373 19.61 12.28 10.52
C GLU A 373 20.41 12.07 11.83
N ALA A 374 20.47 13.10 12.68
CA ALA A 374 21.20 13.03 13.95
C ALA A 374 20.64 11.96 14.91
N TYR A 375 19.33 11.69 14.85
CA TYR A 375 18.65 10.68 15.67
C TYR A 375 18.58 9.29 15.01
N GLY A 376 18.85 9.18 13.71
CA GLY A 376 18.74 7.91 12.98
C GLY A 376 17.32 7.36 12.95
N VAL A 377 16.32 8.22 12.70
CA VAL A 377 14.88 7.88 12.71
C VAL A 377 14.20 8.04 11.33
N GLU A 378 14.98 8.00 10.25
CA GLU A 378 14.55 8.16 8.85
C GLU A 378 13.48 7.13 8.42
N ASP A 379 13.48 5.97 9.07
CA ASP A 379 12.54 4.88 8.82
C ASP A 379 11.28 5.00 9.70
N LYS A 380 11.30 5.81 10.76
CA LYS A 380 10.20 6.03 11.72
C LYS A 380 9.46 7.35 11.54
N VAL A 381 9.88 8.21 10.61
CA VAL A 381 9.24 9.50 10.34
C VAL A 381 8.65 9.53 8.93
N ILE A 382 7.44 10.07 8.82
CA ILE A 382 6.81 10.50 7.57
C ILE A 382 6.53 12.00 7.72
N VAL A 383 7.01 12.82 6.79
CA VAL A 383 6.79 14.27 6.84
C VAL A 383 5.52 14.63 6.09
N ILE A 384 4.67 15.41 6.73
CA ILE A 384 3.34 15.75 6.23
C ILE A 384 3.21 17.27 6.09
N SER A 385 2.49 17.76 5.08
CA SER A 385 2.17 19.18 4.94
C SER A 385 1.13 19.45 3.86
N SER A 386 0.37 20.54 4.03
CA SER A 386 -0.43 21.13 2.95
C SER A 386 0.41 22.06 2.04
N PHE A 387 1.59 22.49 2.49
CA PHE A 387 2.50 23.34 1.73
C PHE A 387 3.37 22.50 0.78
N GLU A 388 2.95 22.39 -0.48
CA GLU A 388 3.63 21.56 -1.49
C GLU A 388 5.12 21.91 -1.66
N LYS A 389 5.44 23.21 -1.61
CA LYS A 389 6.83 23.67 -1.69
C LYS A 389 7.67 23.15 -0.52
N ARG A 390 7.12 23.04 0.70
CA ARG A 390 7.82 22.49 1.86
C ARG A 390 8.12 21.01 1.70
N LEU A 391 7.16 20.24 1.21
CA LEU A 391 7.39 18.82 0.92
C LEU A 391 8.45 18.63 -0.17
N SER A 392 8.42 19.46 -1.22
CA SER A 392 9.44 19.43 -2.27
C SER A 392 10.84 19.82 -1.75
N ASP A 393 10.93 20.89 -0.95
CA ASP A 393 12.19 21.32 -0.31
C ASP A 393 12.73 20.21 0.63
N PHE A 394 11.86 19.58 1.43
CA PHE A 394 12.25 18.49 2.32
C PHE A 394 12.70 17.24 1.56
N LYS A 395 11.94 16.82 0.55
CA LYS A 395 12.30 15.67 -0.30
C LYS A 395 13.64 15.86 -1.01
N ALA A 396 13.98 17.10 -1.40
CA ALA A 396 15.28 17.40 -2.00
C ALA A 396 16.45 17.19 -1.02
N LEU A 397 16.24 17.41 0.28
CA LEU A 397 17.24 17.16 1.33
C LEU A 397 17.26 15.69 1.76
N MET A 398 16.09 15.07 1.95
CA MET A 398 15.91 13.72 2.50
C MET A 398 15.08 12.85 1.54
N PRO A 399 15.59 12.51 0.34
CA PRO A 399 14.80 11.82 -0.69
C PRO A 399 14.38 10.40 -0.31
N HIS A 400 14.96 9.81 0.73
CA HIS A 400 14.65 8.48 1.24
C HIS A 400 13.60 8.49 2.38
N VAL A 401 13.20 9.67 2.88
CA VAL A 401 12.12 9.82 3.87
C VAL A 401 10.80 10.04 3.14
N ARG A 402 9.75 9.31 3.55
CA ARG A 402 8.45 9.38 2.88
C ARG A 402 7.75 10.69 3.21
N ILE A 403 7.10 11.26 2.20
CA ILE A 403 6.26 12.45 2.34
C ILE A 403 4.78 12.14 2.13
N TYR A 404 3.93 12.94 2.75
CA TYR A 404 2.48 12.85 2.70
C TYR A 404 1.89 14.26 2.51
N ASN A 405 1.04 14.42 1.50
CA ASN A 405 0.31 15.66 1.27
C ASN A 405 -1.15 15.60 1.73
N THR A 406 -1.56 16.62 2.48
CA THR A 406 -2.90 16.73 3.08
C THR A 406 -3.93 17.45 2.19
N ASN A 407 -3.56 17.92 0.99
CA ASN A 407 -4.49 18.64 0.12
C ASN A 407 -5.55 17.68 -0.44
N SER A 408 -6.78 18.18 -0.54
CA SER A 408 -7.90 17.39 -1.05
C SER A 408 -8.08 17.59 -2.56
N PHE A 409 -7.87 16.52 -3.33
CA PHE A 409 -8.09 16.51 -4.78
C PHE A 409 -9.41 15.82 -5.10
N LYS A 410 -10.33 16.56 -5.72
CA LYS A 410 -11.70 16.09 -5.96
C LYS A 410 -11.83 14.92 -6.94
N THR A 411 -10.91 14.81 -7.89
CA THR A 411 -10.94 13.80 -8.95
C THR A 411 -9.73 12.88 -8.86
N ILE A 412 -9.89 11.64 -9.32
CA ILE A 412 -8.79 10.68 -9.38
C ILE A 412 -7.61 11.20 -10.21
N GLN A 413 -7.87 11.88 -11.34
CA GLN A 413 -6.84 12.48 -12.18
C GLN A 413 -5.99 13.50 -11.41
N SER A 414 -6.63 14.38 -10.63
CA SER A 414 -5.91 15.41 -9.86
C SER A 414 -5.11 14.80 -8.71
N ALA A 415 -5.68 13.80 -8.02
CA ALA A 415 -5.00 13.05 -6.98
C ALA A 415 -3.75 12.32 -7.53
N CYS A 416 -3.89 11.64 -8.67
CA CYS A 416 -2.80 10.94 -9.33
C CYS A 416 -1.72 11.90 -9.82
N ASN A 417 -2.10 13.00 -10.48
CA ASN A 417 -1.16 14.01 -10.95
C ASN A 417 -0.26 14.52 -9.81
N TYR A 418 -0.83 14.75 -8.63
CA TYR A 418 -0.05 15.16 -7.47
C TYR A 418 0.82 14.03 -6.93
N ALA A 419 0.20 12.88 -6.61
CA ALA A 419 0.87 11.75 -5.97
C ALA A 419 2.05 11.24 -6.82
N TYR A 420 1.85 11.12 -8.14
CA TYR A 420 2.87 10.66 -9.07
C TYR A 420 4.04 11.63 -9.17
N ARG A 421 3.78 12.93 -9.36
CA ARG A 421 4.85 13.94 -9.51
C ARG A 421 5.73 14.03 -8.26
N ASN A 422 5.10 13.93 -7.10
CA ASN A 422 5.77 14.16 -5.83
C ASN A 422 6.24 12.86 -5.17
N ASN A 423 5.85 11.68 -5.67
CA ASN A 423 6.06 10.39 -5.00
C ASN A 423 5.57 10.44 -3.55
N ALA A 424 4.33 10.94 -3.37
CA ALA A 424 3.77 11.28 -2.06
C ALA A 424 2.53 10.43 -1.76
N ILE A 425 2.34 10.12 -0.47
CA ILE A 425 1.08 9.60 0.03
C ILE A 425 -0.02 10.63 -0.24
N TYR A 426 -1.20 10.16 -0.66
CA TYR A 426 -2.37 11.00 -0.85
C TYR A 426 -3.27 10.93 0.38
N GLY A 427 -3.43 12.01 1.14
CA GLY A 427 -4.30 11.99 2.31
C GLY A 427 -5.24 13.18 2.35
N PRO A 428 -6.35 13.10 1.61
CA PRO A 428 -7.33 14.17 1.55
C PRO A 428 -8.13 14.24 2.85
N GLY A 429 -8.64 15.44 3.14
CA GLY A 429 -9.71 15.57 4.12
C GLY A 429 -10.99 14.93 3.55
N TYR A 430 -11.53 13.91 4.22
CA TYR A 430 -12.57 13.04 3.62
C TYR A 430 -13.87 13.80 3.25
N THR A 431 -14.18 14.88 3.96
CA THR A 431 -15.36 15.73 3.69
C THR A 431 -15.24 16.58 2.43
N TYR A 432 -14.07 16.66 1.81
CA TYR A 432 -13.79 17.49 0.64
C TYR A 432 -13.74 16.71 -0.68
N LEU A 433 -14.01 15.41 -0.63
CA LEU A 433 -14.10 14.55 -1.80
C LEU A 433 -15.49 14.67 -2.44
N ASP A 434 -15.54 14.71 -3.77
CA ASP A 434 -16.83 14.66 -4.49
C ASP A 434 -17.43 13.24 -4.43
N SER A 435 -16.57 12.20 -4.40
CA SER A 435 -16.94 10.82 -4.14
C SER A 435 -15.86 10.11 -3.31
N PRO A 436 -16.22 9.24 -2.33
CA PRO A 436 -15.28 8.34 -1.67
C PRO A 436 -14.54 7.40 -2.64
N ASP A 437 -15.08 7.17 -3.85
CA ASP A 437 -14.46 6.30 -4.87
C ASP A 437 -13.06 6.75 -5.28
N VAL A 438 -12.73 8.04 -5.13
CA VAL A 438 -11.37 8.55 -5.37
C VAL A 438 -10.34 7.81 -4.51
N LEU A 439 -10.69 7.43 -3.28
CA LEU A 439 -9.80 6.70 -2.37
C LEU A 439 -9.56 5.27 -2.88
N THR A 440 -10.63 4.57 -3.27
CA THR A 440 -10.51 3.20 -3.80
C THR A 440 -9.78 3.20 -5.15
N GLN A 441 -10.06 4.18 -6.01
CA GLN A 441 -9.38 4.35 -7.30
C GLN A 441 -7.90 4.77 -7.15
N ALA A 442 -7.53 5.46 -6.08
CA ALA A 442 -6.14 5.71 -5.73
C ALA A 442 -5.46 4.43 -5.20
N ALA A 443 -6.14 3.66 -4.35
CA ALA A 443 -5.63 2.41 -3.80
C ALA A 443 -5.34 1.36 -4.89
N VAL A 444 -6.21 1.21 -5.90
CA VAL A 444 -5.97 0.28 -7.03
C VAL A 444 -4.74 0.66 -7.86
N ARG A 445 -4.37 1.93 -7.86
CA ARG A 445 -3.14 2.47 -8.47
C ARG A 445 -1.90 2.31 -7.59
N GLY A 446 -2.04 1.68 -6.42
CA GLY A 446 -0.96 1.51 -5.46
C GLY A 446 -0.57 2.81 -4.74
N ILE A 447 -1.45 3.82 -4.72
CA ILE A 447 -1.26 5.05 -3.93
C ILE A 447 -1.84 4.80 -2.53
N PRO A 448 -1.03 4.80 -1.45
CA PRO A 448 -1.55 4.75 -0.09
C PRO A 448 -2.40 5.98 0.23
N THR A 449 -3.54 5.75 0.86
CA THR A 449 -4.52 6.77 1.23
C THR A 449 -4.52 7.03 2.73
N TYR A 450 -4.35 8.28 3.16
CA TYR A 450 -4.19 8.68 4.58
C TYR A 450 -5.18 9.81 4.91
N SER A 451 -6.48 9.52 5.02
CA SER A 451 -7.46 10.61 5.19
C SER A 451 -7.59 11.09 6.63
N TRP A 452 -8.04 12.35 6.75
CA TRP A 452 -8.19 13.04 8.02
C TRP A 452 -9.44 13.96 8.03
N THR A 453 -9.93 14.45 9.16
CA THR A 453 -9.79 13.85 10.51
C THR A 453 -11.13 13.24 10.89
N TYR A 454 -11.12 11.97 11.25
CA TYR A 454 -12.33 11.24 11.66
C TYR A 454 -12.63 11.52 13.12
N LYS A 455 -13.84 12.03 13.40
CA LYS A 455 -14.25 12.48 14.74
C LYS A 455 -15.23 11.53 15.44
N THR A 456 -15.88 10.67 14.66
CA THR A 456 -16.83 9.68 15.19
C THR A 456 -16.43 8.30 14.70
N GLU A 457 -16.64 7.31 15.54
CA GLU A 457 -16.32 5.94 15.18
C GLU A 457 -17.18 5.41 14.05
N SER A 458 -18.45 5.82 13.95
CA SER A 458 -19.32 5.38 12.84
C SER A 458 -18.71 5.76 11.49
N THR A 459 -18.23 7.01 11.35
CA THR A 459 -17.55 7.45 10.13
C THR A 459 -16.19 6.78 9.98
N PHE A 460 -15.45 6.57 11.07
CA PHE A 460 -14.19 5.84 11.04
C PHE A 460 -14.38 4.42 10.45
N ASN A 461 -15.38 3.69 10.95
CA ASN A 461 -15.67 2.31 10.56
C ASN A 461 -16.20 2.18 9.13
N GLU A 462 -16.83 3.22 8.60
CA GLU A 462 -17.20 3.30 7.18
C GLU A 462 -15.97 3.46 6.30
N TYR A 463 -15.08 4.39 6.64
CA TYR A 463 -13.94 4.73 5.77
C TYR A 463 -12.76 3.76 5.89
N MET A 464 -12.65 2.99 6.98
CA MET A 464 -11.61 1.95 7.09
C MET A 464 -11.73 0.85 6.01
N PHE A 465 -12.87 0.74 5.32
CA PHE A 465 -13.05 -0.20 4.19
C PHE A 465 -12.42 0.27 2.89
N ILE A 466 -12.15 1.56 2.76
CA ILE A 466 -11.72 2.20 1.52
C ILE A 466 -10.45 3.04 1.71
N ASN A 467 -9.84 3.01 2.89
CA ASN A 467 -8.70 3.86 3.24
C ASN A 467 -7.57 3.08 3.90
N THR A 468 -6.32 3.40 3.54
CA THR A 468 -5.14 2.68 4.03
C THR A 468 -4.81 3.06 5.47
N SER A 469 -4.94 4.36 5.79
CA SER A 469 -4.74 4.93 7.11
C SER A 469 -5.77 6.02 7.40
N LEU A 470 -6.14 6.18 8.66
CA LEU A 470 -7.11 7.16 9.11
C LEU A 470 -6.56 7.96 10.29
N THR A 471 -6.56 9.29 10.17
CA THR A 471 -6.21 10.18 11.29
C THR A 471 -7.47 10.47 12.12
N THR A 472 -7.42 10.24 13.43
CA THR A 472 -8.57 10.35 14.35
C THR A 472 -8.18 11.09 15.62
N ASP A 473 -9.10 11.87 16.18
CA ASP A 473 -8.91 12.47 17.51
C ASP A 473 -8.93 11.42 18.64
N SER A 474 -9.46 10.22 18.37
CA SER A 474 -9.68 9.17 19.36
C SER A 474 -9.04 7.86 18.91
N ALA A 475 -7.84 7.61 19.40
CA ALA A 475 -7.09 6.35 19.26
C ALA A 475 -7.86 5.17 19.85
N SER A 476 -8.70 5.44 20.85
CA SER A 476 -9.49 4.42 21.53
C SER A 476 -10.47 3.66 20.61
N PHE A 477 -10.79 4.19 19.42
CA PHE A 477 -11.70 3.56 18.46
C PHE A 477 -11.24 2.16 18.05
N LEU A 478 -9.93 1.92 18.00
CA LEU A 478 -9.41 0.66 17.49
C LEU A 478 -8.92 -0.30 18.57
N LYS A 479 -8.89 0.07 19.85
CA LYS A 479 -8.26 -0.74 20.91
C LYS A 479 -8.82 -2.17 21.01
N GLU A 480 -10.12 -2.35 20.73
CA GLU A 480 -10.81 -3.65 20.76
C GLU A 480 -10.89 -4.34 19.39
N GLN A 481 -10.42 -3.69 18.32
CA GLN A 481 -10.43 -4.29 16.98
C GLN A 481 -9.47 -5.49 16.96
N VAL A 482 -9.99 -6.60 16.43
CA VAL A 482 -9.22 -7.80 16.12
C VAL A 482 -8.61 -7.64 14.73
N HIS A 483 -7.30 -7.86 14.61
CA HIS A 483 -6.59 -7.76 13.32
C HIS A 483 -5.93 -9.08 12.88
N THR A 484 -5.82 -10.07 13.76
CA THR A 484 -5.21 -11.37 13.43
C THR A 484 -5.89 -12.49 14.18
N LEU A 485 -6.16 -13.58 13.46
CA LEU A 485 -6.56 -14.88 13.99
C LEU A 485 -5.42 -15.86 13.71
N THR A 486 -4.93 -16.52 14.76
CA THR A 486 -3.92 -17.58 14.66
C THR A 486 -4.52 -18.87 15.20
N LEU A 487 -4.41 -19.96 14.45
CA LEU A 487 -4.87 -21.27 14.88
C LEU A 487 -3.80 -21.97 15.72
N LYS A 488 -4.24 -22.81 16.66
CA LYS A 488 -3.35 -23.57 17.54
C LYS A 488 -3.17 -24.99 17.03
N ASP A 489 -1.94 -25.47 17.11
CA ASP A 489 -1.59 -26.87 16.85
C ASP A 489 -2.10 -27.36 15.49
N VAL A 490 -2.01 -26.47 14.47
CA VAL A 490 -2.47 -26.77 13.12
C VAL A 490 -1.32 -27.13 12.18
N GLU A 491 -1.61 -28.04 11.26
CA GLU A 491 -0.73 -28.38 10.15
C GLU A 491 -1.10 -27.54 8.92
N ASP A 492 -0.12 -27.21 8.08
CA ASP A 492 -0.37 -26.52 6.81
C ASP A 492 -1.20 -27.39 5.84
N VAL A 493 -1.04 -28.71 5.95
CA VAL A 493 -1.75 -29.74 5.17
C VAL A 493 -2.21 -30.84 6.10
N TYR A 494 -3.51 -31.13 6.10
CA TYR A 494 -4.05 -32.31 6.78
C TYR A 494 -4.31 -33.42 5.78
N GLU A 495 -3.59 -34.54 5.93
CA GLU A 495 -3.84 -35.79 5.21
C GLU A 495 -4.69 -36.73 6.08
N LEU A 496 -5.98 -36.82 5.76
CA LEU A 496 -6.92 -37.62 6.53
C LEU A 496 -7.11 -38.96 5.81
N ASP A 497 -6.50 -40.03 6.29
CA ASP A 497 -6.71 -41.37 5.71
C ASP A 497 -7.66 -42.25 6.53
N LYS A 498 -7.80 -42.00 7.85
CA LYS A 498 -8.51 -42.92 8.77
C LYS A 498 -9.31 -42.27 9.91
N SER A 499 -9.20 -40.97 10.15
CA SER A 499 -10.10 -40.24 11.08
C SER A 499 -10.37 -38.85 10.53
N ALA A 500 -11.62 -38.58 10.21
CA ALA A 500 -12.07 -37.43 9.44
C ALA A 500 -12.20 -36.13 10.24
N GLU A 501 -11.86 -36.13 11.53
CA GLU A 501 -12.20 -35.06 12.48
C GLU A 501 -10.96 -34.28 12.93
N ILE A 502 -10.95 -32.98 12.65
CA ILE A 502 -9.92 -32.03 13.09
C ILE A 502 -10.56 -31.06 14.06
N SER A 503 -10.07 -31.01 15.30
CA SER A 503 -10.49 -29.98 16.25
C SER A 503 -9.72 -28.68 15.98
N LEU A 504 -10.43 -27.60 15.69
CA LEU A 504 -9.85 -26.30 15.40
C LEU A 504 -10.11 -25.33 16.55
N SER A 505 -9.07 -24.66 17.01
CA SER A 505 -9.17 -23.56 17.97
C SER A 505 -8.16 -22.48 17.64
N GLY A 506 -8.42 -21.25 18.08
CA GLY A 506 -7.55 -20.13 17.75
C GLY A 506 -7.44 -19.09 18.84
N THR A 507 -6.47 -18.21 18.65
CA THR A 507 -6.27 -16.97 19.39
C THR A 507 -6.45 -15.79 18.47
N VAL A 508 -7.17 -14.78 18.95
CA VAL A 508 -7.25 -13.48 18.28
C VAL A 508 -6.34 -12.48 18.96
N GLN A 509 -5.70 -11.63 18.16
CA GLN A 509 -4.94 -10.47 18.63
C GLN A 509 -5.77 -9.20 18.44
N LYS A 510 -5.90 -8.44 19.52
CA LYS A 510 -6.52 -7.11 19.53
C LYS A 510 -5.45 -6.02 19.44
N ARG A 511 -5.82 -4.84 18.95
CA ARG A 511 -4.89 -3.71 18.78
C ARG A 511 -4.32 -3.17 20.09
N MET A 512 -5.05 -3.23 21.19
CA MET A 512 -4.54 -2.75 22.48
C MET A 512 -3.28 -3.51 22.89
N ARG A 513 -2.23 -2.78 23.27
CA ARG A 513 -0.98 -3.35 23.78
C ARG A 513 -1.11 -3.67 25.27
N VAL A 514 -0.65 -4.84 25.68
CA VAL A 514 -0.58 -5.24 27.11
C VAL A 514 0.81 -5.02 27.70
N ASN A 515 1.83 -4.97 26.85
CA ASN A 515 3.20 -4.65 27.24
C ASN A 515 3.86 -3.71 26.22
N ILE A 516 3.93 -2.43 26.61
CA ILE A 516 4.50 -1.36 25.78
C ILE A 516 5.99 -1.62 25.46
N SER A 517 6.76 -2.15 26.42
CA SER A 517 8.22 -2.32 26.27
C SER A 517 8.60 -3.44 25.30
N LYS A 518 7.70 -4.39 25.07
CA LYS A 518 7.92 -5.55 24.19
C LYS A 518 7.03 -5.52 22.94
N ASN A 519 6.28 -4.43 22.73
CA ASN A 519 5.30 -4.31 21.64
C ASN A 519 4.29 -5.49 21.61
N GLU A 520 3.89 -6.00 22.79
CA GLU A 520 2.99 -7.17 22.88
C GLU A 520 1.52 -6.74 22.88
N PHE A 521 0.73 -7.37 22.01
CA PHE A 521 -0.71 -7.13 21.84
C PHE A 521 -1.56 -8.03 22.73
N ALA A 522 -2.75 -7.54 23.11
CA ALA A 522 -3.72 -8.32 23.87
C ALA A 522 -4.21 -9.52 23.05
N THR A 523 -4.10 -10.73 23.61
CA THR A 523 -4.51 -11.96 22.95
C THR A 523 -5.65 -12.65 23.71
N GLN A 524 -6.60 -13.23 22.99
CA GLN A 524 -7.76 -13.94 23.57
C GLN A 524 -8.01 -15.27 22.85
N ASN A 525 -8.21 -16.35 23.61
CA ASN A 525 -8.68 -17.63 23.06
C ASN A 525 -10.14 -17.50 22.60
N VAL A 526 -10.44 -18.03 21.42
CA VAL A 526 -11.78 -17.94 20.83
C VAL A 526 -12.21 -19.28 20.23
N ALA A 527 -13.51 -19.53 20.24
CA ALA A 527 -14.11 -20.48 19.32
C ALA A 527 -14.04 -19.89 17.91
N VAL A 528 -13.84 -20.74 16.92
CA VAL A 528 -13.71 -20.35 15.52
C VAL A 528 -14.85 -20.94 14.72
N SER A 529 -15.14 -20.32 13.58
CA SER A 529 -15.99 -20.87 12.53
C SER A 529 -15.09 -21.36 11.40
N ALA A 530 -15.49 -22.42 10.71
CA ALA A 530 -14.77 -22.86 9.53
C ALA A 530 -15.75 -23.20 8.40
N ARG A 531 -15.32 -22.93 7.17
CA ARG A 531 -16.01 -23.35 5.96
C ARG A 531 -15.01 -23.85 4.93
N PHE A 532 -15.46 -24.70 4.01
CA PHE A 532 -14.69 -24.97 2.81
C PHE A 532 -14.84 -23.77 1.85
N ALA A 533 -13.75 -23.37 1.19
CA ALA A 533 -13.77 -22.35 0.15
C ALA A 533 -14.63 -22.83 -1.05
N PRO A 534 -15.35 -21.99 -1.80
CA PRO A 534 -16.05 -22.46 -3.01
C PRO A 534 -15.07 -22.95 -4.09
N LYS A 535 -15.42 -23.99 -4.87
CA LYS A 535 -14.58 -24.53 -5.96
C LYS A 535 -14.97 -23.87 -7.28
N LEU A 536 -14.02 -23.27 -7.98
CA LEU A 536 -14.30 -22.48 -9.18
C LEU A 536 -14.07 -23.25 -10.50
N ALA A 537 -13.27 -24.33 -10.50
CA ALA A 537 -12.99 -25.14 -11.69
C ALA A 537 -13.79 -26.48 -11.74
N SER A 538 -14.48 -26.70 -12.87
CA SER A 538 -15.42 -27.79 -13.13
C SER A 538 -14.76 -29.11 -13.56
N ALA A 539 -14.91 -30.14 -12.73
CA ALA A 539 -14.83 -31.59 -13.01
C ALA A 539 -14.96 -32.42 -11.72
N VAL A 540 -14.75 -31.79 -10.55
CA VAL A 540 -14.80 -32.42 -9.23
C VAL A 540 -15.90 -31.76 -8.39
N LYS A 541 -16.55 -32.54 -7.52
CA LYS A 541 -17.69 -32.12 -6.68
C LYS A 541 -17.41 -30.80 -5.93
N PRO A 542 -18.43 -29.96 -5.65
CA PRO A 542 -18.29 -28.71 -4.92
C PRO A 542 -17.60 -28.89 -3.57
N LEU A 543 -16.77 -27.92 -3.19
CA LEU A 543 -15.97 -27.90 -1.95
C LEU A 543 -16.82 -27.97 -0.67
N ASP A 544 -17.99 -27.32 -0.62
CA ASP A 544 -18.96 -27.41 0.50
C ASP A 544 -19.47 -28.83 0.75
N SER A 545 -19.18 -29.74 -0.17
CA SER A 545 -19.57 -31.12 -0.10
C SER A 545 -18.46 -32.02 0.45
N LEU A 546 -17.25 -31.48 0.68
CA LEU A 546 -16.07 -32.20 1.19
C LEU A 546 -16.22 -32.56 2.67
N GLY A 547 -16.88 -31.71 3.45
CA GLY A 547 -17.06 -31.91 4.89
C GLY A 547 -18.03 -30.94 5.54
N THR A 548 -18.17 -31.06 6.86
CA THR A 548 -18.98 -30.19 7.72
C THR A 548 -18.13 -29.65 8.87
N TYR A 549 -18.51 -28.52 9.45
CA TYR A 549 -17.87 -27.98 10.66
C TYR A 549 -18.91 -27.74 11.75
N GLU A 550 -18.82 -28.47 12.85
CA GLU A 550 -19.72 -28.36 14.00
C GLU A 550 -18.95 -28.56 15.31
N ASN A 551 -19.31 -27.82 16.36
CA ASN A 551 -18.71 -27.93 17.71
C ASN A 551 -17.17 -27.90 17.70
N ASN A 552 -16.58 -26.96 16.95
CA ASN A 552 -15.13 -26.84 16.75
C ASN A 552 -14.45 -28.03 16.08
N THR A 553 -15.22 -28.91 15.44
CA THR A 553 -14.72 -30.11 14.76
C THR A 553 -15.05 -30.03 13.29
N LEU A 554 -14.00 -30.05 12.46
CA LEU A 554 -14.10 -30.19 11.01
C LEU A 554 -14.15 -31.67 10.67
N SER A 555 -15.26 -32.15 10.11
CA SER A 555 -15.45 -33.53 9.66
C SER A 555 -15.40 -33.61 8.14
N VAL A 556 -14.49 -34.41 7.59
CA VAL A 556 -14.33 -34.59 6.13
C VAL A 556 -14.98 -35.90 5.67
N HIS A 557 -16.03 -35.80 4.85
CA HIS A 557 -16.89 -36.95 4.49
C HIS A 557 -16.68 -37.46 3.06
N LYS A 558 -15.89 -36.75 2.24
CA LYS A 558 -15.65 -37.13 0.83
C LYS A 558 -14.19 -37.08 0.47
N THR A 559 -13.77 -38.07 -0.31
CA THR A 559 -12.46 -38.12 -0.94
C THR A 559 -12.25 -36.91 -1.84
N GLY A 560 -11.10 -36.26 -1.72
CA GLY A 560 -10.73 -35.09 -2.51
C GLY A 560 -9.75 -34.16 -1.81
N TYR A 561 -9.51 -33.03 -2.47
CA TYR A 561 -8.72 -31.91 -1.96
C TYR A 561 -9.62 -30.69 -1.74
N GLY A 562 -9.33 -29.92 -0.70
CA GLY A 562 -9.98 -28.63 -0.52
C GLY A 562 -9.23 -27.64 0.37
N ILE A 563 -9.71 -26.40 0.36
CA ILE A 563 -9.18 -25.31 1.19
C ILE A 563 -10.20 -25.01 2.27
N CYS A 564 -9.77 -25.06 3.53
CA CYS A 564 -10.58 -24.67 4.67
C CYS A 564 -10.22 -23.24 5.08
N LEU A 565 -11.24 -22.38 5.12
CA LEU A 565 -11.14 -21.01 5.60
C LEU A 565 -11.70 -20.97 7.02
N VAL A 566 -10.83 -20.68 7.98
CA VAL A 566 -11.20 -20.56 9.39
C VAL A 566 -11.28 -19.09 9.76
N SER A 567 -12.39 -18.68 10.36
CA SER A 567 -12.67 -17.30 10.71
C SER A 567 -13.12 -17.12 12.15
N TYR A 568 -13.01 -15.89 12.61
CA TYR A 568 -13.62 -15.37 13.83
C TYR A 568 -14.40 -14.10 13.47
N THR A 569 -15.67 -14.07 13.84
CA THR A 569 -16.50 -12.87 13.66
C THR A 569 -16.34 -11.97 14.89
N TRP A 570 -15.59 -10.89 14.72
CA TRP A 570 -15.46 -9.84 15.70
C TRP A 570 -16.67 -8.89 15.59
N LYS A 571 -17.28 -8.53 16.72
CA LYS A 571 -18.31 -7.50 16.79
C LYS A 571 -17.74 -6.25 17.43
N SER A 572 -17.74 -5.12 16.71
CA SER A 572 -17.42 -3.83 17.32
C SER A 572 -18.45 -3.57 18.41
N LYS A 573 -17.96 -3.40 19.65
CA LYS A 573 -18.81 -3.08 20.81
C LYS A 573 -19.41 -1.68 20.74
N MET A 574 -18.95 -0.86 19.79
CA MET A 574 -19.28 0.55 19.75
C MET A 574 -20.14 0.92 18.53
N THR A 575 -20.02 0.21 17.39
CA THR A 575 -20.92 0.39 16.21
C THR A 575 -21.88 -0.78 15.95
N GLU A 576 -21.82 -1.86 16.74
CA GLU A 576 -22.58 -3.11 16.54
C GLU A 576 -22.29 -3.86 15.22
N THR A 577 -21.41 -3.31 14.37
CA THR A 577 -20.95 -3.92 13.11
C THR A 577 -20.11 -5.16 13.39
N THR A 578 -20.30 -6.21 12.60
CA THR A 578 -19.51 -7.44 12.65
C THR A 578 -18.54 -7.52 11.50
N TYR A 579 -17.34 -8.03 11.78
CA TYR A 579 -16.26 -8.21 10.82
C TYR A 579 -15.69 -9.60 10.95
N ASP A 580 -15.54 -10.29 9.82
CA ASP A 580 -14.84 -11.56 9.78
C ASP A 580 -13.32 -11.33 9.66
N VAL A 581 -12.57 -12.02 10.52
CA VAL A 581 -11.11 -12.10 10.47
C VAL A 581 -10.75 -13.56 10.21
N TYR A 582 -9.86 -13.79 9.25
CA TYR A 582 -9.49 -15.14 8.82
C TYR A 582 -8.08 -15.51 9.31
N ALA A 583 -7.88 -16.80 9.58
CA ALA A 583 -6.58 -17.41 9.77
C ALA A 583 -5.92 -17.73 8.41
N LYS A 584 -4.65 -18.18 8.45
CA LYS A 584 -3.98 -18.74 7.28
C LYS A 584 -4.84 -19.89 6.71
N PRO A 585 -5.04 -19.95 5.38
CA PRO A 585 -5.82 -21.04 4.77
C PRO A 585 -5.19 -22.40 5.04
N ILE A 586 -6.02 -23.40 5.33
CA ILE A 586 -5.57 -24.78 5.56
C ILE A 586 -5.84 -25.63 4.32
N LYS A 587 -4.87 -26.44 3.89
CA LYS A 587 -5.10 -27.48 2.88
C LYS A 587 -5.63 -28.75 3.52
N ILE A 588 -6.69 -29.31 2.96
CA ILE A 588 -7.31 -30.56 3.39
C ILE A 588 -7.20 -31.56 2.24
N VAL A 589 -6.66 -32.75 2.53
CA VAL A 589 -6.53 -33.87 1.60
C VAL A 589 -7.16 -35.10 2.25
N HIS A 590 -8.07 -35.77 1.54
CA HIS A 590 -8.70 -37.00 2.02
C HIS A 590 -8.74 -38.04 0.90
N GLY A 591 -8.09 -39.19 1.08
CA GLY A 591 -8.17 -40.34 0.17
C GLY A 591 -7.70 -40.10 -1.28
N VAL A 592 -6.93 -39.03 -1.52
CA VAL A 592 -6.27 -38.72 -2.79
C VAL A 592 -4.81 -38.35 -2.54
N ASP A 593 -3.94 -38.57 -3.53
CA ASP A 593 -2.54 -38.16 -3.45
C ASP A 593 -2.44 -36.62 -3.43
N ALA A 594 -1.83 -36.06 -2.37
CA ALA A 594 -1.60 -34.63 -2.24
C ALA A 594 -0.80 -34.04 -3.42
N ALA A 595 0.09 -34.82 -4.04
CA ALA A 595 0.88 -34.41 -5.20
C ALA A 595 0.06 -34.34 -6.51
N ALA A 596 -1.17 -34.88 -6.54
CA ALA A 596 -2.04 -34.79 -7.70
C ALA A 596 -2.61 -33.38 -7.92
N TYR A 597 -2.79 -32.59 -6.85
CA TYR A 597 -3.30 -31.21 -6.94
C TYR A 597 -2.31 -30.25 -7.61
N GLU A 598 -1.01 -30.36 -7.29
CA GLU A 598 0.01 -29.52 -7.92
C GLU A 598 0.18 -29.77 -9.42
N LYS A 599 -0.24 -30.95 -9.90
CA LYS A 599 -0.19 -31.34 -11.32
C LYS A 599 -1.41 -30.87 -12.12
N GLU A 600 -2.52 -30.50 -11.48
CA GLU A 600 -3.71 -29.94 -12.14
C GLU A 600 -3.62 -28.43 -12.40
N ILE A 601 -2.54 -27.80 -11.95
CA ILE A 601 -2.23 -26.40 -12.24
C ILE A 601 -1.80 -26.32 -13.72
N PRO A 602 -2.45 -25.49 -14.57
CA PRO A 602 -1.84 -25.09 -15.83
C PRO A 602 -0.56 -24.33 -15.50
N GLN A 603 0.58 -25.03 -15.52
CA GLN A 603 1.88 -24.38 -15.29
C GLN A 603 2.12 -23.38 -16.43
N ALA A 604 1.97 -22.09 -16.14
CA ALA A 604 2.76 -21.12 -16.88
C ALA A 604 4.20 -21.34 -16.45
N LYS A 605 4.97 -21.98 -17.33
CA LYS A 605 6.43 -22.08 -17.19
C LYS A 605 6.97 -20.65 -17.11
N TYR A 606 7.26 -20.17 -15.91
CA TYR A 606 8.26 -19.14 -15.76
C TYR A 606 9.59 -19.81 -16.10
N SER A 607 10.23 -19.35 -17.17
CA SER A 607 11.58 -19.79 -17.51
C SER A 607 12.48 -19.45 -16.34
N GLU A 608 12.99 -20.47 -15.65
CA GLU A 608 14.31 -20.40 -15.04
C GLU A 608 15.23 -19.81 -16.10
N GLN A 609 15.76 -18.61 -15.85
CA GLN A 609 16.88 -18.14 -16.63
C GLN A 609 17.96 -19.21 -16.50
N LYS A 610 18.31 -19.85 -17.62
CA LYS A 610 19.52 -20.69 -17.66
C LYS A 610 20.64 -19.85 -17.09
N GLU A 611 21.28 -20.36 -16.04
CA GLU A 611 22.61 -19.92 -15.64
C GLU A 611 23.44 -19.80 -16.91
N GLN A 612 23.77 -18.56 -17.30
CA GLN A 612 24.78 -18.36 -18.31
C GLN A 612 26.07 -18.91 -17.74
N GLU A 613 26.62 -19.88 -18.47
CA GLU A 613 27.90 -20.50 -18.20
C GLU A 613 28.95 -19.43 -17.82
N LYS A 614 29.69 -19.71 -16.73
CA LYS A 614 30.90 -18.99 -16.37
C LYS A 614 31.73 -18.69 -17.62
N PRO A 615 32.19 -17.44 -17.85
CA PRO A 615 33.16 -17.20 -18.89
C PRO A 615 34.42 -18.00 -18.56
N ALA A 616 34.89 -18.76 -19.54
CA ALA A 616 36.19 -19.41 -19.48
C ALA A 616 37.28 -18.37 -19.21
N GLU A 617 38.19 -18.69 -18.30
CA GLU A 617 39.45 -17.98 -18.13
C GLU A 617 40.19 -18.00 -19.48
N THR A 618 40.40 -16.81 -20.06
CA THR A 618 41.41 -16.61 -21.09
C THR A 618 42.35 -15.51 -20.61
N GLU A 619 43.55 -15.93 -20.26
CA GLU A 619 44.73 -15.10 -20.10
C GLU A 619 45.10 -14.38 -21.42
N GLU A 620 45.64 -13.17 -21.23
CA GLU A 620 46.50 -12.38 -22.11
C GLU A 620 45.97 -11.74 -23.41
N GLY A 621 46.13 -10.40 -23.49
CA GLY A 621 46.05 -9.66 -24.74
C GLY A 621 45.90 -8.13 -24.60
N CYS A 622 47.00 -7.45 -24.25
CA CYS A 622 47.17 -6.00 -24.20
C CYS A 622 46.64 -5.22 -25.44
N GLY A 623 45.98 -4.06 -25.25
CA GLY A 623 45.68 -3.14 -26.35
C GLY A 623 44.83 -1.90 -26.05
N SER A 624 45.47 -0.85 -25.51
CA SER A 624 45.16 0.60 -25.68
C SER A 624 43.74 1.15 -25.38
N VAL A 625 43.63 1.87 -24.26
CA VAL A 625 42.60 2.89 -23.98
C VAL A 625 43.29 4.23 -23.81
N LEU A 626 42.81 5.31 -24.45
CA LEU A 626 43.05 6.72 -24.08
C LEU A 626 42.09 7.67 -24.87
N PRO A 627 41.83 8.93 -24.43
CA PRO A 627 40.64 9.26 -23.63
C PRO A 627 39.84 10.50 -24.14
N PHE A 628 38.65 10.74 -23.57
CA PHE A 628 37.99 12.05 -23.48
C PHE A 628 37.44 12.14 -22.04
N GLY A 629 37.61 13.18 -21.22
CA GLY A 629 37.92 14.59 -21.45
C GLY A 629 36.95 15.41 -20.59
N VAL A 630 37.20 15.52 -19.28
CA VAL A 630 36.36 16.31 -18.35
C VAL A 630 36.96 17.70 -18.20
N PHE A 631 36.20 18.73 -18.58
CA PHE A 631 36.49 20.13 -18.26
C PHE A 631 36.12 20.42 -16.80
N GLY A 632 37.08 20.97 -16.07
CA GLY A 632 36.88 21.45 -14.70
C GLY A 632 36.36 22.89 -14.65
N ALA A 633 35.66 23.19 -13.56
CA ALA A 633 35.60 24.53 -12.99
C ALA A 633 35.77 24.39 -11.47
N ALA A 634 36.79 25.08 -10.95
CA ALA A 634 37.20 25.07 -9.57
C ALA A 634 36.32 25.98 -8.70
N LEU A 635 36.13 25.60 -7.44
CA LEU A 635 36.04 26.55 -6.32
C LEU A 635 36.66 25.92 -5.08
N ALA A 636 37.47 26.73 -4.41
CA ALA A 636 38.41 26.36 -3.37
C ALA A 636 37.76 26.25 -1.98
N SER A 637 38.22 25.28 -1.17
CA SER A 637 38.03 25.26 0.28
C SER A 637 39.33 24.84 0.95
N GLY A 638 39.90 25.76 1.73
CA GLY A 638 41.14 25.56 2.48
C GLY A 638 40.97 24.59 3.64
N ALA A 639 41.99 23.75 3.83
CA ALA A 639 42.11 22.82 4.94
C ALA A 639 42.49 23.55 6.23
N LEU A 640 41.71 23.33 7.30
CA LEU A 640 42.13 23.60 8.68
C LEU A 640 42.32 22.26 9.40
N LEU A 641 43.56 22.00 9.80
CA LEU A 641 43.99 20.84 10.60
C LEU A 641 43.45 20.94 12.03
N ILE A 642 42.76 19.90 12.51
CA ILE A 642 42.52 19.69 13.95
C ILE A 642 43.18 18.39 14.41
N LYS A 643 44.16 18.54 15.30
CA LYS A 643 44.88 17.48 16.02
C LYS A 643 43.95 16.76 16.99
N LYS A 644 43.92 15.42 16.92
CA LYS A 644 43.42 14.54 17.99
C LYS A 644 44.36 14.57 19.19
N GLY A 645 43.87 15.05 20.34
CA GLY A 645 44.51 14.90 21.64
C GLY A 645 43.71 13.92 22.50
N LYS A 646 44.31 12.77 22.82
CA LYS A 646 43.87 11.87 23.90
C LYS A 646 44.10 12.55 25.26
N LYS A 647 43.13 12.50 26.16
CA LYS A 647 43.40 12.59 27.61
C LYS A 647 42.63 11.49 28.35
N LYS A 648 43.40 10.78 29.17
CA LYS A 648 43.00 9.86 30.23
C LYS A 648 42.71 10.65 31.51
N ASP A 649 41.93 10.01 32.37
CA ASP A 649 41.45 10.40 33.70
C ASP A 649 42.50 10.96 34.67
N GLU A 650 42.08 11.85 35.57
CA GLU A 650 42.02 11.61 37.04
C GLU A 650 41.70 12.90 37.84
N LYS A 651 40.85 12.71 38.85
CA LYS A 651 40.36 13.59 39.93
C LYS A 651 39.16 14.50 39.68
#